data_AF-A0AAE1GPD4-F1
#
_entry.id   AF-A0AAE1GPD4-F1
#
_cell.length_a   1.000
_cell.length_b   1.000
_cell.length_c   1.000
_cell.angle_alpha   90.00
_cell.angle_beta   90.00
_cell.angle_gamma   90.00
#
_symmetry.space_group_name_H-M   'P 1'
#
loop_
_entity.id
_entity.type
_entity.pdbx_description
1 polymer ?
#
loop_
_entity_poly.entity_id
_entity_poly.type
_entity_poly.pdbx_seq_one_letter_code
_entity_poly.pdbx_strand_id
1 'polypeptide(L)'
;MPSPFWSGWGPGGGEAAEDDKNVYGAKSIQEGLLQIGSQACHILVHRLDSAAAEALHRTEACKASSSSSAVLSPGRLRRPGPGHGHDPEQYVVLLSSPRSSPRPEGQQQSARPRPGRPPRGRTRPSTSATSPLALPALPALHAYHAPASPIPAVSSKKLSSVPDEDIEQWGSRFFVRSEEDLSFPHHPHYSKWSSRGWCKPAYIPISIILIMIVLVVLLPLLEQSEHWQEKFRLDSDASLCKNTCRISLTESIPEGLLYPPNAPKFPSTYDVWDNLINISQNSIEIASLYWSLRGSDIYPHPSAHEGEEIFHKLLNAAVDRNIKLRIAQNSPSRDMPSTDTEELQKKGFAEVRNVNFAKLQGSGVLHTKFWIVDRKHVKELGAVVYDCPCLANDILKIFNVYWDLGKEGAVIPPKWPESYSTIFNMITPMNISLNGMMANTYLSSSPPTFCPTGRSGDVDTIVHLISKAEKFIYIAVMDYIPMMIYTARPKFWPVIDNALRSSAINNKVEVQLLVSSWNHTRKAEILFLKSLTDISTVYKNVNIKVKLFKVPASPDQQKIPFARVNHNKYMVTDNAAYIGTSNWSGDYFVDTAGVGLVITPSKSNRKTNPLPIRDQLQAVFERDWNSPYASNISEISNEYFLSLVD
;
A
#
# COMPACT_ATOMS: atom_id res chain seq x y z
N MET A 1 42.81 29.98 -34.82
CA MET A 1 41.92 30.88 -35.60
C MET A 1 40.69 31.20 -34.77
N PRO A 2 40.50 32.45 -34.34
CA PRO A 2 39.20 32.94 -33.88
C PRO A 2 38.78 34.25 -34.60
N SER A 3 37.54 34.34 -35.09
CA SER A 3 36.94 35.63 -35.47
C SER A 3 35.40 35.61 -35.36
N PRO A 4 34.73 36.77 -35.19
CA PRO A 4 33.41 36.85 -34.55
C PRO A 4 32.37 37.68 -35.36
N PHE A 5 31.20 37.99 -34.76
CA PHE A 5 30.49 39.30 -34.76
C PHE A 5 29.50 39.25 -33.55
N TRP A 6 29.64 40.04 -32.46
CA TRP A 6 29.27 41.46 -32.24
C TRP A 6 27.74 41.71 -32.17
N SER A 7 27.17 42.59 -31.31
CA SER A 7 27.72 43.39 -30.18
C SER A 7 26.67 44.25 -29.42
N GLY A 8 26.87 44.47 -28.12
CA GLY A 8 26.45 45.69 -27.36
C GLY A 8 24.94 45.90 -27.08
N TRP A 9 24.51 46.66 -26.06
CA TRP A 9 25.18 47.56 -25.08
C TRP A 9 24.61 47.35 -23.65
N GLY A 10 25.29 47.88 -22.61
CA GLY A 10 24.78 48.05 -21.23
C GLY A 10 24.90 49.52 -20.78
N PRO A 11 25.17 49.87 -19.49
CA PRO A 11 25.24 49.02 -18.28
C PRO A 11 24.61 49.64 -17.00
N GLY A 12 24.64 48.88 -15.90
CA GLY A 12 24.33 49.29 -14.51
C GLY A 12 23.85 48.06 -13.72
N GLY A 13 24.37 47.68 -12.54
CA GLY A 13 25.09 48.44 -11.52
C GLY A 13 24.18 48.58 -10.29
N GLY A 14 24.35 47.85 -9.19
CA GLY A 14 25.25 46.71 -8.95
C GLY A 14 25.55 46.54 -7.46
N GLU A 15 25.30 45.34 -6.91
CA GLU A 15 25.68 44.98 -5.53
C GLU A 15 25.87 43.46 -5.43
N ALA A 16 26.59 42.98 -4.41
CA ALA A 16 27.08 41.60 -4.34
C ALA A 16 26.68 40.88 -3.04
N ALA A 17 26.41 39.58 -3.16
CA ALA A 17 26.38 38.63 -2.06
C ALA A 17 27.04 37.33 -2.53
N GLU A 18 27.90 36.75 -1.68
CA GLU A 18 28.71 35.57 -1.99
C GLU A 18 27.98 34.24 -1.71
N ASP A 19 28.62 33.15 -2.15
CA ASP A 19 28.37 31.73 -1.88
C ASP A 19 27.17 31.33 -0.98
N ASP A 20 26.41 30.34 -1.47
CA ASP A 20 26.40 29.08 -0.72
C ASP A 20 26.52 27.86 -1.66
N LYS A 21 27.41 26.93 -1.31
CA LYS A 21 27.66 25.68 -2.05
C LYS A 21 27.57 24.50 -1.09
N ASN A 22 26.96 23.41 -1.58
CA ASN A 22 26.84 22.09 -0.92
C ASN A 22 25.75 21.93 0.15
N VAL A 23 24.47 21.94 -0.28
CA VAL A 23 23.39 21.19 0.42
C VAL A 23 22.72 20.19 -0.53
N TYR A 24 23.51 19.20 -0.98
CA TYR A 24 23.02 18.02 -1.70
C TYR A 24 23.39 16.73 -0.95
N GLY A 25 22.86 16.59 0.26
CA GLY A 25 22.90 15.36 1.06
C GLY A 25 21.56 15.13 1.75
N ALA A 26 21.05 13.89 1.69
CA ALA A 26 19.86 13.42 2.42
C ALA A 26 18.62 14.33 2.37
N LYS A 27 18.07 14.59 1.18
CA LYS A 27 16.65 14.97 1.07
C LYS A 27 15.77 13.77 1.44
N SER A 28 14.67 14.02 2.12
CA SER A 28 14.11 13.11 3.12
C SER A 28 12.77 12.47 2.73
N ILE A 29 12.51 11.29 3.30
CA ILE A 29 11.26 10.52 3.15
C ILE A 29 10.20 11.04 4.15
N GLN A 30 10.20 12.34 4.46
CA GLN A 30 9.49 12.94 5.61
C GLN A 30 8.06 13.44 5.30
N GLU A 31 7.61 13.34 4.05
CA GLU A 31 6.44 14.11 3.57
C GLU A 31 5.16 13.27 3.27
N GLY A 32 4.98 12.07 3.82
CA GLY A 32 3.84 11.24 3.41
C GLY A 32 3.56 10.01 4.28
N LEU A 33 3.75 10.13 5.60
CA LEU A 33 3.91 9.00 6.52
C LEU A 33 3.15 9.20 7.85
N LEU A 34 2.17 8.34 8.14
CA LEU A 34 1.43 8.25 9.42
C LEU A 34 0.72 6.87 9.51
N GLN A 35 -0.06 6.62 10.58
CA GLN A 35 -0.98 5.46 10.82
C GLN A 35 -0.44 4.16 11.47
N ILE A 36 0.03 4.21 12.71
CA ILE A 36 -0.83 3.70 13.81
C ILE A 36 -1.33 4.87 14.66
N GLY A 37 -0.49 5.90 14.85
CA GLY A 37 -0.90 7.25 15.27
C GLY A 37 -2.20 7.72 14.63
N SER A 38 -2.22 8.13 13.35
CA SER A 38 -3.45 8.60 12.66
C SER A 38 -4.69 7.70 12.78
N GLN A 39 -4.53 6.37 12.88
CA GLN A 39 -5.69 5.50 13.05
C GLN A 39 -6.39 5.75 14.40
N ALA A 40 -5.66 6.20 15.43
CA ALA A 40 -6.12 6.70 16.74
C ALA A 40 -6.25 8.24 16.85
N CYS A 41 -5.36 9.02 16.22
CA CYS A 41 -5.30 10.48 16.30
C CYS A 41 -6.14 11.21 15.24
N HIS A 42 -6.93 10.48 14.46
CA HIS A 42 -8.06 11.03 13.70
C HIS A 42 -9.41 10.54 14.26
N ILE A 43 -9.40 9.78 15.36
CA ILE A 43 -10.62 9.46 16.08
C ILE A 43 -10.87 10.55 17.12
N LEU A 44 -12.06 11.10 16.98
CA LEU A 44 -12.50 12.43 17.38
C LEU A 44 -14.04 12.36 17.42
N VAL A 45 -14.59 11.38 18.16
CA VAL A 45 -16.00 11.01 18.07
C VAL A 45 -16.88 11.91 18.94
N HIS A 46 -17.86 12.54 18.31
CA HIS A 46 -18.91 13.29 19.01
C HIS A 46 -19.90 12.30 19.65
N ARG A 47 -19.86 12.16 20.98
CA ARG A 47 -20.93 11.47 21.72
C ARG A 47 -22.27 12.16 21.43
N LEU A 48 -23.23 11.42 20.88
CA LEU A 48 -24.61 11.87 20.74
C LEU A 48 -25.39 11.53 22.02
N ASP A 49 -25.16 12.29 23.09
CA ASP A 49 -26.08 12.27 24.22
C ASP A 49 -27.40 12.91 23.77
N SER A 50 -28.43 12.07 23.60
CA SER A 50 -29.72 12.42 23.00
C SER A 50 -30.55 13.43 23.79
N ALA A 51 -30.07 13.89 24.94
CA ALA A 51 -30.63 15.02 25.70
C ALA A 51 -30.19 16.40 25.16
N ALA A 52 -29.04 16.50 24.48
CA ALA A 52 -28.51 17.80 24.03
C ALA A 52 -29.25 18.37 22.80
N ALA A 53 -29.79 17.50 21.95
CA ALA A 53 -30.47 17.90 20.70
C ALA A 53 -31.77 18.69 20.95
N GLU A 54 -32.53 18.35 21.99
CA GLU A 54 -33.75 19.10 22.35
C GLU A 54 -33.45 20.47 22.99
N ALA A 55 -32.29 20.65 23.62
CA ALA A 55 -31.91 21.92 24.23
C ALA A 55 -31.57 22.99 23.18
N LEU A 56 -30.86 22.62 22.12
CA LEU A 56 -30.44 23.56 21.08
C LEU A 56 -31.65 24.15 20.34
N HIS A 57 -32.63 23.31 19.97
CA HIS A 57 -33.85 23.72 19.27
C HIS A 57 -34.74 24.71 20.05
N ARG A 58 -34.62 24.81 21.38
CA ARG A 58 -35.36 25.79 22.19
C ARG A 58 -34.66 27.15 22.30
N THR A 59 -33.38 27.24 21.94
CA THR A 59 -32.57 28.45 22.18
C THR A 59 -32.56 29.39 20.98
N GLU A 60 -32.63 28.88 19.75
CA GLU A 60 -32.69 29.70 18.52
C GLU A 60 -34.06 30.39 18.33
N ALA A 61 -35.13 29.82 18.89
CA ALA A 61 -36.47 30.41 18.86
C ALA A 61 -36.60 31.77 19.60
N CYS A 62 -35.62 32.16 20.42
CA CYS A 62 -35.67 33.34 21.27
C CYS A 62 -34.77 34.51 20.82
N LYS A 63 -34.26 34.52 19.58
CA LYS A 63 -33.44 35.63 19.04
C LYS A 63 -33.95 36.29 17.74
N ALA A 64 -35.17 35.98 17.31
CA ALA A 64 -35.74 36.46 16.04
C ALA A 64 -37.03 37.30 16.23
N SER A 65 -37.04 38.30 17.12
CA SER A 65 -38.22 39.18 17.30
C SER A 65 -37.89 40.59 17.82
N SER A 66 -37.34 41.48 16.97
CA SER A 66 -37.18 42.90 17.33
C SER A 66 -37.18 43.88 16.13
N SER A 67 -38.28 43.97 15.39
CA SER A 67 -38.68 45.21 14.66
C SER A 67 -40.10 45.13 14.05
N SER A 68 -40.70 46.31 13.84
CA SER A 68 -41.89 46.61 13.01
C SER A 68 -43.23 45.86 13.25
N SER A 69 -44.05 46.49 14.09
CA SER A 69 -45.37 47.05 13.72
C SER A 69 -46.55 46.17 13.19
N ALA A 70 -47.46 45.88 14.13
CA ALA A 70 -48.89 46.27 14.11
C ALA A 70 -50.01 45.37 13.51
N VAL A 71 -51.23 45.64 14.02
CA VAL A 71 -52.60 45.25 13.56
C VAL A 71 -53.19 43.87 13.98
N LEU A 72 -53.78 43.87 15.18
CA LEU A 72 -55.12 43.36 15.58
C LEU A 72 -55.61 41.91 15.31
N SER A 73 -55.97 41.27 16.44
CA SER A 73 -57.24 40.52 16.70
C SER A 73 -57.34 39.00 16.39
N PRO A 74 -58.22 38.24 17.10
CA PRO A 74 -57.84 36.89 17.57
C PRO A 74 -58.80 35.71 17.23
N GLY A 75 -58.30 34.46 17.35
CA GLY A 75 -59.05 33.21 17.10
C GLY A 75 -58.73 32.06 18.08
N ARG A 76 -59.76 31.47 18.70
CA ARG A 76 -59.76 30.59 19.88
C ARG A 76 -58.99 29.25 19.84
N LEU A 77 -58.56 28.85 21.04
CA LEU A 77 -58.23 27.48 21.50
C LEU A 77 -59.23 26.37 21.13
N ARG A 78 -58.72 25.12 21.04
CA ARG A 78 -59.40 23.91 21.55
C ARG A 78 -58.39 22.83 22.00
N ARG A 79 -58.62 22.20 23.16
CA ARG A 79 -58.05 20.89 23.58
C ARG A 79 -59.05 19.76 23.26
N PRO A 80 -58.68 18.47 23.36
CA PRO A 80 -58.84 17.75 24.64
C PRO A 80 -57.69 16.78 25.00
N GLY A 81 -57.71 16.25 26.24
CA GLY A 81 -57.03 15.00 26.67
C GLY A 81 -58.09 13.88 26.87
N PRO A 82 -58.01 12.98 27.88
CA PRO A 82 -57.00 12.79 28.95
C PRO A 82 -56.63 11.30 29.27
N GLY A 83 -55.92 11.02 30.39
CA GLY A 83 -55.72 9.69 31.02
C GLY A 83 -54.24 9.34 31.31
N HIS A 84 -53.71 9.44 32.55
CA HIS A 84 -53.75 8.48 33.69
C HIS A 84 -52.92 7.18 33.47
N GLY A 85 -51.97 6.76 34.35
CA GLY A 85 -51.38 7.40 35.55
C GLY A 85 -50.45 6.46 36.38
N HIS A 86 -49.79 7.01 37.43
CA HIS A 86 -48.98 6.37 38.52
C HIS A 86 -47.56 5.78 38.23
N ASP A 87 -46.51 6.52 38.64
CA ASP A 87 -45.58 6.30 39.80
C ASP A 87 -45.39 4.88 40.43
N PRO A 88 -44.29 4.57 41.20
CA PRO A 88 -43.31 5.49 41.84
C PRO A 88 -41.79 5.05 41.83
N GLU A 89 -40.94 5.80 42.59
CA GLU A 89 -39.62 5.41 43.19
C GLU A 89 -38.36 5.31 42.28
N GLN A 90 -37.11 5.62 42.71
CA GLN A 90 -36.59 6.15 43.99
C GLN A 90 -35.18 6.83 43.85
N TYR A 91 -34.81 7.60 44.88
CA TYR A 91 -33.47 8.10 45.28
C TYR A 91 -32.59 8.98 44.35
N VAL A 92 -32.32 10.19 44.87
CA VAL A 92 -31.16 11.04 44.55
C VAL A 92 -30.21 11.02 45.74
N VAL A 93 -28.90 10.90 45.51
CA VAL A 93 -27.86 11.15 46.53
C VAL A 93 -26.91 12.24 46.02
N LEU A 94 -26.89 13.38 46.72
CA LEU A 94 -25.95 14.47 46.49
C LEU A 94 -24.80 14.37 47.51
N LEU A 95 -23.56 14.40 47.03
CA LEU A 95 -22.39 14.67 47.87
C LEU A 95 -21.59 15.84 47.29
N SER A 96 -21.29 16.79 48.15
CA SER A 96 -20.67 18.07 47.80
C SER A 96 -19.14 17.99 47.82
N SER A 97 -18.50 18.80 46.99
CA SER A 97 -17.06 19.05 47.04
C SER A 97 -16.78 20.54 47.20
N PRO A 98 -16.11 20.94 48.29
CA PRO A 98 -15.51 22.27 48.40
C PRO A 98 -14.02 22.19 48.74
N ARG A 99 -13.17 22.85 47.96
CA ARG A 99 -12.00 23.59 48.50
C ARG A 99 -11.39 24.58 47.52
N SER A 100 -10.86 25.64 48.11
CA SER A 100 -10.17 26.75 47.45
C SER A 100 -8.65 26.65 47.64
N SER A 101 -7.92 27.45 46.86
CA SER A 101 -6.56 27.92 47.15
C SER A 101 -6.50 28.66 48.52
N PRO A 102 -5.32 28.97 49.13
CA PRO A 102 -4.18 29.69 48.49
C PRO A 102 -2.74 29.29 48.91
N ARG A 103 -1.77 30.05 48.36
CA ARG A 103 -0.36 30.26 48.80
C ARG A 103 -0.32 31.05 50.15
N PRO A 104 0.82 31.15 50.92
CA PRO A 104 2.14 31.62 50.43
C PRO A 104 3.44 31.16 51.16
N GLU A 105 4.57 31.63 50.59
CA GLU A 105 5.88 32.07 51.16
C GLU A 105 6.72 31.24 52.17
N GLY A 106 8.06 31.38 52.03
CA GLY A 106 9.10 30.88 52.94
C GLY A 106 10.50 30.88 52.30
N GLN A 107 11.54 31.36 52.99
CA GLN A 107 12.91 31.54 52.46
C GLN A 107 13.94 30.63 53.15
N GLN A 108 15.03 30.24 52.45
CA GLN A 108 16.43 30.46 52.90
C GLN A 108 17.48 30.10 51.81
N GLN A 109 18.78 30.25 52.10
CA GLN A 109 19.86 30.51 51.12
C GLN A 109 21.08 29.56 51.19
N SER A 110 22.04 29.76 50.25
CA SER A 110 23.46 29.31 50.27
C SER A 110 23.74 27.83 49.88
N ALA A 111 24.91 27.44 49.36
CA ALA A 111 25.95 28.13 48.56
C ALA A 111 26.82 27.09 47.80
N ARG A 112 27.66 27.51 46.82
CA ARG A 112 28.65 26.65 46.13
C ARG A 112 29.94 26.48 46.95
N PRO A 113 30.76 25.43 46.70
CA PRO A 113 31.91 25.65 45.79
C PRO A 113 32.28 24.48 44.84
N ARG A 114 33.14 24.80 43.85
CA ARG A 114 34.01 23.89 43.05
C ARG A 114 35.42 24.52 43.09
N PRO A 115 36.53 23.74 43.10
CA PRO A 115 37.25 23.49 41.84
C PRO A 115 38.01 22.13 41.78
N GLY A 116 38.58 21.76 40.62
CA GLY A 116 39.53 20.61 40.53
C GLY A 116 39.80 20.00 39.13
N ARG A 117 41.00 20.23 38.60
CA ARG A 117 41.77 19.53 37.52
C ARG A 117 43.27 19.78 37.87
N PRO A 118 44.33 19.11 37.34
CA PRO A 118 44.53 18.53 35.98
C PRO A 118 45.22 17.12 36.09
N PRO A 119 46.16 16.60 35.24
CA PRO A 119 46.73 17.04 33.95
C PRO A 119 46.72 15.98 32.81
N ARG A 120 47.54 16.21 31.77
CA ARG A 120 47.57 15.54 30.46
C ARG A 120 48.72 14.52 30.32
N GLY A 121 48.55 13.55 29.41
CA GLY A 121 49.64 12.84 28.72
C GLY A 121 49.46 12.92 27.19
N ARG A 122 50.55 12.90 26.43
CA ARG A 122 50.58 12.86 24.95
C ARG A 122 51.40 11.66 24.51
N THR A 123 51.00 10.98 23.44
CA THR A 123 51.94 10.49 22.41
C THR A 123 51.22 10.19 21.10
N ARG A 124 51.97 10.27 20.00
CA ARG A 124 51.62 9.76 18.67
C ARG A 124 52.68 8.68 18.35
N PRO A 125 52.43 7.81 17.37
CA PRO A 125 53.30 7.94 16.21
C PRO A 125 52.52 7.91 14.89
N SER A 126 53.22 8.31 13.83
CA SER A 126 52.78 8.19 12.44
C SER A 126 53.82 7.40 11.67
N THR A 127 53.40 6.41 10.89
CA THR A 127 54.18 5.83 9.81
C THR A 127 53.34 5.80 8.53
N SER A 128 54.01 5.76 7.38
CA SER A 128 53.45 6.04 6.07
C SER A 128 53.56 4.86 5.11
N ALA A 129 52.61 4.81 4.18
CA ALA A 129 52.72 4.20 2.85
C ALA A 129 53.31 2.78 2.72
N THR A 130 52.47 1.84 2.28
CA THR A 130 52.81 1.07 1.06
C THR A 130 51.58 0.44 0.40
N SER A 131 51.47 0.66 -0.90
CA SER A 131 50.90 -0.26 -1.88
C SER A 131 51.83 -0.12 -3.09
N PRO A 132 52.19 -1.23 -3.76
CA PRO A 132 51.30 -1.68 -4.83
C PRO A 132 51.28 -3.21 -5.06
N LEU A 133 50.22 -3.67 -5.71
CA LEU A 133 50.30 -4.55 -6.89
C LEU A 133 48.98 -4.42 -7.66
N ALA A 134 49.01 -4.63 -8.98
CA ALA A 134 47.92 -4.20 -9.86
C ALA A 134 47.79 -5.07 -11.11
N LEU A 135 46.59 -5.02 -11.71
CA LEU A 135 46.28 -5.40 -13.11
C LEU A 135 46.37 -6.92 -13.42
N PRO A 136 45.76 -7.40 -14.53
CA PRO A 136 45.17 -6.68 -15.66
C PRO A 136 43.64 -6.57 -15.68
N ALA A 137 43.16 -5.57 -16.41
CA ALA A 137 41.80 -5.47 -16.94
C ALA A 137 41.86 -5.61 -18.47
N LEU A 138 40.77 -6.08 -19.10
CA LEU A 138 40.40 -5.96 -20.53
C LEU A 138 39.09 -6.74 -20.76
N PRO A 139 38.26 -6.41 -21.78
CA PRO A 139 38.04 -5.14 -22.44
C PRO A 139 36.60 -4.59 -22.21
N ALA A 140 36.32 -3.37 -22.65
CA ALA A 140 34.94 -2.92 -22.86
C ALA A 140 34.36 -3.59 -24.13
N LEU A 141 33.07 -3.93 -24.10
CA LEU A 141 32.34 -4.45 -25.27
C LEU A 141 31.32 -3.42 -25.77
N HIS A 142 31.18 -3.33 -27.10
CA HIS A 142 30.45 -2.25 -27.76
C HIS A 142 28.94 -2.31 -27.54
N ALA A 143 28.31 -1.13 -27.55
CA ALA A 143 26.88 -0.99 -27.75
C ALA A 143 26.51 -1.50 -29.15
N TYR A 144 25.63 -2.51 -29.23
CA TYR A 144 25.04 -2.95 -30.48
C TYR A 144 23.84 -2.05 -30.84
N HIS A 145 23.97 -1.27 -31.91
CA HIS A 145 22.82 -0.68 -32.58
C HIS A 145 21.95 -1.79 -33.18
N ALA A 146 20.65 -1.76 -32.91
CA ALA A 146 19.68 -2.56 -33.65
C ALA A 146 19.50 -1.95 -35.06
N PRO A 147 19.77 -2.70 -36.15
CA PRO A 147 19.44 -2.23 -37.50
C PRO A 147 17.93 -2.34 -37.73
N ALA A 148 17.30 -1.25 -38.18
CA ALA A 148 15.95 -1.32 -38.72
C ALA A 148 15.94 -2.13 -40.04
N SER A 149 14.81 -2.74 -40.37
CA SER A 149 14.58 -3.33 -41.69
C SER A 149 13.12 -3.17 -42.12
N PRO A 150 12.84 -3.08 -43.44
CA PRO A 150 11.71 -2.28 -43.91
C PRO A 150 10.41 -3.06 -44.11
N ILE A 151 9.29 -2.32 -44.09
CA ILE A 151 7.98 -2.78 -44.57
C ILE A 151 7.95 -2.67 -46.11
N PRO A 152 7.52 -3.71 -46.84
CA PRO A 152 6.89 -3.59 -48.15
C PRO A 152 5.37 -3.79 -48.05
N ALA A 153 4.62 -3.11 -48.92
CA ALA A 153 3.16 -3.07 -48.86
C ALA A 153 2.47 -4.39 -49.27
N VAL A 154 1.33 -4.70 -48.65
CA VAL A 154 0.38 -5.71 -49.14
C VAL A 154 -0.34 -5.15 -50.36
N SER A 155 -0.24 -5.85 -51.49
CA SER A 155 -1.07 -5.62 -52.68
C SER A 155 -1.79 -6.91 -53.06
N SER A 156 -3.07 -6.80 -53.41
CA SER A 156 -3.94 -7.96 -53.66
C SER A 156 -3.91 -8.40 -55.13
N LYS A 157 -3.88 -9.72 -55.38
CA LYS A 157 -4.51 -10.34 -56.57
C LYS A 157 -4.63 -11.87 -56.50
N LYS A 158 -5.85 -12.32 -56.82
CA LYS A 158 -6.29 -13.57 -57.46
C LYS A 158 -5.55 -14.90 -57.23
N LEU A 159 -6.32 -15.83 -56.67
CA LEU A 159 -6.30 -17.28 -56.87
C LEU A 159 -6.55 -17.66 -58.35
N SER A 160 -5.77 -18.60 -58.91
CA SER A 160 -6.18 -19.47 -60.04
C SER A 160 -5.19 -20.63 -60.33
N SER A 161 -5.75 -21.80 -60.68
CA SER A 161 -5.19 -22.89 -61.53
C SER A 161 -3.83 -23.55 -61.21
N VAL A 162 -3.93 -24.81 -60.75
CA VAL A 162 -3.05 -25.96 -61.06
C VAL A 162 -3.56 -26.56 -62.40
N PRO A 163 -2.71 -27.02 -63.36
CA PRO A 163 -2.32 -28.45 -63.42
C PRO A 163 -0.92 -28.81 -64.01
N ASP A 164 -0.35 -29.88 -63.44
CA ASP A 164 0.20 -31.13 -64.04
C ASP A 164 1.41 -31.20 -65.02
N GLU A 165 2.04 -32.40 -64.94
CA GLU A 165 2.93 -33.15 -65.84
C GLU A 165 4.42 -32.74 -66.09
N ASP A 166 5.29 -33.57 -65.50
CA ASP A 166 6.42 -34.33 -66.08
C ASP A 166 7.49 -33.70 -67.00
N ILE A 167 8.75 -34.11 -66.77
CA ILE A 167 9.62 -34.83 -67.74
C ILE A 167 10.93 -35.29 -67.07
N GLU A 168 11.35 -36.52 -67.34
CA GLU A 168 12.69 -37.06 -66.98
C GLU A 168 13.80 -36.46 -67.87
N GLN A 169 15.07 -36.51 -67.44
CA GLN A 169 16.13 -37.30 -68.13
C GLN A 169 17.58 -36.96 -67.69
N TRP A 170 18.34 -38.02 -67.36
CA TRP A 170 19.78 -38.24 -67.57
C TRP A 170 20.79 -37.37 -66.75
N GLY A 171 21.96 -37.88 -66.32
CA GLY A 171 22.42 -39.28 -66.40
C GLY A 171 23.80 -39.57 -65.79
N SER A 172 23.86 -40.65 -65.01
CA SER A 172 24.84 -41.76 -65.06
C SER A 172 26.32 -41.52 -65.44
N ARG A 173 27.24 -41.64 -64.45
CA ARG A 173 28.58 -42.32 -64.53
C ARG A 173 28.94 -42.90 -63.14
N PHE A 174 28.92 -44.22 -62.91
CA PHE A 174 29.97 -45.26 -63.16
C PHE A 174 31.09 -45.30 -62.08
N PHE A 175 31.53 -46.41 -61.44
CA PHE A 175 31.22 -47.87 -61.39
C PHE A 175 31.21 -48.32 -59.87
N VAL A 176 30.50 -49.32 -59.31
CA VAL A 176 30.31 -50.79 -59.59
C VAL A 176 31.59 -51.60 -59.30
N ARG A 177 31.66 -52.72 -58.52
CA ARG A 177 30.71 -53.67 -57.84
C ARG A 177 31.32 -54.09 -56.46
N SER A 178 31.07 -55.18 -55.68
CA SER A 178 30.26 -56.45 -55.69
C SER A 178 30.22 -57.10 -54.28
N GLU A 179 29.42 -58.17 -54.08
CA GLU A 179 29.28 -58.99 -52.84
C GLU A 179 30.00 -60.38 -52.90
N GLU A 180 30.25 -60.94 -51.71
CA GLU A 180 30.33 -62.35 -51.24
C GLU A 180 31.21 -63.47 -51.86
N ASP A 181 31.79 -64.26 -50.91
CA ASP A 181 32.25 -65.66 -50.87
C ASP A 181 33.11 -66.32 -51.98
N LEU A 182 34.30 -66.81 -51.58
CA LEU A 182 34.61 -68.26 -51.47
C LEU A 182 36.04 -68.57 -50.91
N SER A 183 36.18 -69.76 -50.31
CA SER A 183 37.42 -70.56 -50.06
C SER A 183 38.44 -70.20 -48.93
N PHE A 184 38.83 -71.26 -48.21
CA PHE A 184 39.97 -71.41 -47.28
C PHE A 184 41.25 -71.86 -48.02
N PRO A 185 42.44 -72.03 -47.38
CA PRO A 185 42.96 -71.54 -46.08
C PRO A 185 44.35 -70.84 -46.19
N HIS A 186 44.93 -70.33 -45.08
CA HIS A 186 46.26 -70.74 -44.55
C HIS A 186 46.74 -69.87 -43.34
N HIS A 187 47.51 -70.49 -42.45
CA HIS A 187 48.20 -69.94 -41.26
C HIS A 187 49.71 -69.75 -41.54
N PRO A 188 50.56 -69.24 -40.60
CA PRO A 188 50.39 -68.22 -39.54
C PRO A 188 51.59 -67.21 -39.46
N HIS A 189 51.61 -66.28 -38.49
CA HIS A 189 52.68 -66.11 -37.46
C HIS A 189 52.59 -64.77 -36.66
N TYR A 190 52.73 -64.85 -35.32
CA TYR A 190 53.46 -63.98 -34.34
C TYR A 190 53.51 -62.43 -34.50
N SER A 191 53.52 -61.60 -33.44
CA SER A 191 54.11 -61.77 -32.09
C SER A 191 53.38 -61.03 -30.93
N LYS A 192 54.01 -60.98 -29.73
CA LYS A 192 53.46 -60.57 -28.41
C LYS A 192 53.55 -59.05 -28.08
N TRP A 193 52.93 -58.69 -26.95
CA TRP A 193 53.04 -57.46 -26.13
C TRP A 193 52.32 -56.19 -26.68
N SER A 194 51.75 -55.27 -25.87
CA SER A 194 51.66 -55.20 -24.39
C SER A 194 50.42 -54.45 -23.84
N SER A 195 50.10 -54.72 -22.56
CA SER A 195 49.45 -53.83 -21.56
C SER A 195 47.98 -53.35 -21.70
N ARG A 196 47.23 -53.51 -20.58
CA ARG A 196 46.12 -52.69 -20.04
C ARG A 196 45.12 -52.03 -21.02
N GLY A 197 43.84 -52.44 -20.98
CA GLY A 197 42.76 -51.55 -21.42
C GLY A 197 41.33 -52.10 -21.53
N TRP A 198 40.44 -51.54 -20.70
CA TRP A 198 39.11 -51.02 -21.07
C TRP A 198 37.89 -51.94 -21.37
N CYS A 199 36.72 -51.32 -21.24
CA CYS A 199 35.39 -51.93 -21.35
C CYS A 199 35.05 -52.33 -22.78
N LYS A 200 34.18 -53.34 -22.94
CA LYS A 200 33.64 -53.72 -24.26
C LYS A 200 32.93 -52.51 -24.89
N PRO A 201 33.19 -52.16 -26.16
CA PRO A 201 32.72 -50.91 -26.77
C PRO A 201 31.19 -50.79 -26.86
N ALA A 202 30.44 -51.90 -26.75
CA ALA A 202 28.98 -51.90 -26.71
C ALA A 202 28.37 -51.22 -25.46
N TYR A 203 29.08 -51.16 -24.32
CA TYR A 203 28.53 -50.55 -23.10
C TYR A 203 28.48 -49.01 -23.18
N ILE A 204 29.39 -48.38 -23.92
CA ILE A 204 29.47 -46.92 -24.05
C ILE A 204 28.18 -46.32 -24.67
N PRO A 205 27.69 -46.76 -25.84
CA PRO A 205 26.45 -46.24 -26.40
C PRO A 205 25.22 -46.60 -25.54
N ILE A 206 25.19 -47.77 -24.90
CA ILE A 206 24.09 -48.17 -24.00
C ILE A 206 24.02 -47.22 -22.79
N SER A 207 25.16 -46.92 -22.16
CA SER A 207 25.22 -45.95 -21.06
C SER A 207 24.83 -44.54 -21.50
N ILE A 208 25.24 -44.10 -22.70
CA ILE A 208 24.83 -42.79 -23.24
C ILE A 208 23.32 -42.75 -23.48
N ILE A 209 22.72 -43.80 -24.03
CA ILE A 209 21.27 -43.89 -24.26
C ILE A 209 20.51 -43.89 -22.93
N LEU A 210 20.97 -44.65 -21.91
CA LEU A 210 20.36 -44.65 -20.58
C LEU A 210 20.45 -43.28 -19.90
N ILE A 211 21.60 -42.59 -20.00
CA ILE A 211 21.77 -41.23 -19.49
C ILE A 211 20.83 -40.27 -20.23
N MET A 212 20.69 -40.37 -21.55
CA MET A 212 19.74 -39.56 -22.31
C MET A 212 18.28 -39.84 -21.92
N ILE A 213 17.89 -41.08 -21.66
CA ILE A 213 16.55 -41.41 -21.15
C ILE A 213 16.32 -40.80 -19.76
N VAL A 214 17.33 -40.83 -18.89
CA VAL A 214 17.25 -40.15 -17.58
C VAL A 214 17.10 -38.64 -17.74
N LEU A 215 17.94 -38.00 -18.56
CA LEU A 215 17.96 -36.54 -18.71
C LEU A 215 16.78 -35.96 -19.50
N VAL A 216 16.31 -36.66 -20.54
CA VAL A 216 15.32 -36.15 -21.51
C VAL A 216 13.90 -36.66 -21.23
N VAL A 217 13.76 -37.80 -20.54
CA VAL A 217 12.45 -38.40 -20.26
C VAL A 217 12.15 -38.43 -18.75
N LEU A 218 13.05 -39.01 -17.93
CA LEU A 218 12.74 -39.20 -16.51
C LEU A 218 12.85 -37.91 -15.68
N LEU A 219 13.83 -37.04 -15.92
CA LEU A 219 13.91 -35.75 -15.21
C LEU A 219 12.71 -34.84 -15.51
N PRO A 220 12.30 -34.59 -16.78
CA PRO A 220 11.11 -33.80 -17.06
C PRO A 220 9.82 -34.44 -16.51
N LEU A 221 9.70 -35.77 -16.52
CA LEU A 221 8.55 -36.45 -15.91
C LEU A 221 8.56 -36.37 -14.37
N LEU A 222 9.73 -36.33 -13.73
CA LEU A 222 9.84 -36.13 -12.28
C LEU A 222 9.46 -34.69 -11.90
N GLU A 223 10.04 -33.67 -12.55
CA GLU A 223 9.65 -32.26 -12.38
C GLU A 223 8.16 -32.06 -12.64
N GLN A 224 7.62 -32.65 -13.71
CA GLN A 224 6.21 -32.58 -14.04
C GLN A 224 5.35 -33.33 -12.99
N SER A 225 5.84 -34.42 -12.39
CA SER A 225 5.13 -35.14 -11.33
C SER A 225 5.07 -34.36 -10.01
N GLU A 226 6.15 -33.65 -9.64
CA GLU A 226 6.13 -32.75 -8.49
C GLU A 226 5.20 -31.57 -8.76
N HIS A 227 5.27 -30.94 -9.94
CA HIS A 227 4.33 -29.89 -10.37
C HIS A 227 2.86 -30.38 -10.36
N TRP A 228 2.57 -31.63 -10.74
CA TRP A 228 1.21 -32.19 -10.63
C TRP A 228 0.79 -32.39 -9.16
N GLN A 229 1.65 -32.94 -8.29
CA GLN A 229 1.33 -33.10 -6.86
C GLN A 229 1.18 -31.76 -6.15
N GLU A 230 2.03 -30.78 -6.48
CA GLU A 230 1.91 -29.40 -6.04
C GLU A 230 0.56 -28.83 -6.49
N LYS A 231 0.24 -28.87 -7.78
CA LYS A 231 -1.06 -28.43 -8.30
C LYS A 231 -2.24 -29.10 -7.59
N PHE A 232 -2.22 -30.42 -7.36
CA PHE A 232 -3.28 -31.10 -6.62
C PHE A 232 -3.39 -30.65 -5.15
N ARG A 233 -2.28 -30.29 -4.48
CA ARG A 233 -2.32 -29.65 -3.16
C ARG A 233 -2.89 -28.23 -3.22
N LEU A 234 -2.47 -27.43 -4.19
CA LEU A 234 -2.93 -26.05 -4.37
C LEU A 234 -4.44 -25.99 -4.71
N ASP A 235 -4.92 -26.87 -5.60
CA ASP A 235 -6.34 -27.04 -5.92
C ASP A 235 -7.15 -27.56 -4.70
N SER A 236 -6.55 -28.45 -3.89
CA SER A 236 -7.15 -28.92 -2.62
C SER A 236 -7.32 -27.78 -1.62
N ASP A 237 -6.27 -27.02 -1.33
CA ASP A 237 -6.30 -25.90 -0.39
C ASP A 237 -7.23 -24.76 -0.87
N ALA A 238 -7.31 -24.52 -2.18
CA ALA A 238 -8.30 -23.60 -2.76
C ALA A 238 -9.74 -24.10 -2.51
N SER A 239 -9.99 -25.40 -2.67
CA SER A 239 -11.32 -26.01 -2.47
C SER A 239 -11.78 -26.01 -1.00
N LEU A 240 -10.82 -25.97 -0.06
CA LEU A 240 -11.03 -25.94 1.39
C LEU A 240 -11.49 -24.59 1.93
N CYS A 241 -11.20 -23.47 1.25
CA CYS A 241 -11.51 -22.13 1.75
C CYS A 241 -12.97 -21.67 1.61
N LYS A 242 -13.94 -22.57 1.78
CA LYS A 242 -15.39 -22.29 1.81
C LYS A 242 -15.86 -21.67 3.12
N ASN A 243 -15.20 -20.59 3.54
CA ASN A 243 -15.53 -19.88 4.79
C ASN A 243 -16.69 -18.89 4.59
N THR A 244 -17.56 -18.81 5.60
CA THR A 244 -18.54 -17.73 5.76
C THR A 244 -17.97 -16.69 6.71
N CYS A 245 -17.43 -15.63 6.14
CA CYS A 245 -16.82 -14.52 6.86
C CYS A 245 -17.82 -13.37 7.05
N ARG A 246 -17.67 -12.61 8.13
CA ARG A 246 -18.38 -11.33 8.31
C ARG A 246 -17.44 -10.18 7.98
N ILE A 247 -17.92 -9.14 7.33
CA ILE A 247 -17.10 -7.99 6.92
C ILE A 247 -17.86 -6.68 7.10
N SER A 248 -17.13 -5.64 7.52
CA SER A 248 -17.59 -4.25 7.53
C SER A 248 -16.51 -3.35 6.97
N LEU A 249 -16.91 -2.27 6.31
CA LEU A 249 -16.03 -1.11 6.18
C LEU A 249 -15.79 -0.50 7.58
N THR A 250 -14.71 0.26 7.73
CA THR A 250 -14.30 0.89 8.99
C THR A 250 -13.69 2.26 8.70
N GLU A 251 -14.09 3.30 9.42
CA GLU A 251 -13.63 4.67 9.17
C GLU A 251 -13.27 5.44 10.45
N SER A 252 -12.30 6.37 10.37
CA SER A 252 -12.06 7.36 11.42
C SER A 252 -12.53 8.72 10.90
N ILE A 253 -13.65 9.23 11.42
CA ILE A 253 -14.21 10.53 11.02
C ILE A 253 -13.69 11.62 11.98
N PRO A 254 -12.95 12.64 11.49
CA PRO A 254 -12.47 13.72 12.34
C PRO A 254 -13.59 14.64 12.86
N GLU A 255 -13.47 15.14 14.10
CA GLU A 255 -14.35 16.15 14.72
C GLU A 255 -14.69 17.28 13.75
N GLY A 256 -15.97 17.64 13.61
CA GLY A 256 -16.39 18.71 12.71
C GLY A 256 -16.37 18.36 11.21
N LEU A 257 -15.98 17.14 10.83
CA LEU A 257 -16.32 16.56 9.53
C LEU A 257 -17.73 15.93 9.64
N LEU A 258 -18.76 16.72 9.36
CA LEU A 258 -20.15 16.38 9.60
C LEU A 258 -20.84 15.98 8.30
N TYR A 259 -21.43 14.78 8.30
CA TYR A 259 -22.26 14.28 7.20
C TYR A 259 -23.75 14.28 7.57
N PRO A 260 -24.66 14.41 6.59
CA PRO A 260 -26.11 14.31 6.80
C PRO A 260 -26.52 13.05 7.60
N PRO A 261 -27.63 13.07 8.36
CA PRO A 261 -28.04 11.93 9.19
C PRO A 261 -28.22 10.61 8.40
N ASN A 262 -28.66 10.71 7.15
CA ASN A 262 -28.90 9.61 6.20
C ASN A 262 -27.67 9.23 5.34
N ALA A 263 -26.52 9.85 5.55
CA ALA A 263 -25.30 9.47 4.86
C ALA A 263 -24.81 8.07 5.30
N PRO A 264 -24.12 7.31 4.43
CA PRO A 264 -23.42 6.09 4.82
C PRO A 264 -22.48 6.35 6.00
N LYS A 265 -22.54 5.46 7.00
CA LYS A 265 -21.73 5.50 8.23
C LYS A 265 -21.36 4.07 8.61
N PHE A 266 -20.13 3.88 9.04
CA PHE A 266 -19.58 2.57 9.42
C PHE A 266 -18.98 2.62 10.85
N PRO A 267 -18.75 1.47 11.50
CA PRO A 267 -18.11 1.42 12.82
C PRO A 267 -16.76 2.16 12.81
N SER A 268 -16.45 2.85 13.91
CA SER A 268 -15.20 3.60 13.98
C SER A 268 -13.99 2.68 14.08
N THR A 269 -12.81 3.17 13.71
CA THR A 269 -11.56 2.43 13.94
C THR A 269 -11.35 2.11 15.43
N TYR A 270 -11.82 2.97 16.35
CA TYR A 270 -11.78 2.74 17.80
C TYR A 270 -12.67 1.57 18.19
N ASP A 271 -13.97 1.59 17.84
CA ASP A 271 -14.93 0.53 18.18
C ASP A 271 -14.44 -0.83 17.68
N VAL A 272 -13.85 -0.83 16.48
CA VAL A 272 -13.30 -2.03 15.84
C VAL A 272 -12.04 -2.52 16.54
N TRP A 273 -11.12 -1.63 16.92
CA TRP A 273 -9.91 -1.99 17.66
C TRP A 273 -10.22 -2.45 19.09
N ASP A 274 -11.09 -1.76 19.82
CA ASP A 274 -11.58 -2.18 21.14
C ASP A 274 -12.20 -3.58 21.05
N ASN A 275 -13.16 -3.78 20.15
CA ASN A 275 -13.80 -5.08 19.95
C ASN A 275 -12.78 -6.18 19.58
N LEU A 276 -11.84 -5.91 18.68
CA LEU A 276 -10.80 -6.87 18.30
C LEU A 276 -9.86 -7.23 19.46
N ILE A 277 -9.51 -6.26 20.32
CA ILE A 277 -8.74 -6.53 21.53
C ILE A 277 -9.59 -7.36 22.51
N ASN A 278 -10.85 -6.98 22.75
CA ASN A 278 -11.72 -7.62 23.72
C ASN A 278 -12.06 -9.08 23.35
N ILE A 279 -12.27 -9.39 22.06
CA ILE A 279 -12.52 -10.77 21.61
C ILE A 279 -11.25 -11.64 21.53
N SER A 280 -10.05 -11.06 21.49
CA SER A 280 -8.80 -11.83 21.35
C SER A 280 -8.59 -12.83 22.49
N GLN A 281 -8.09 -14.04 22.17
CA GLN A 281 -7.90 -15.14 23.12
C GLN A 281 -6.46 -15.67 23.20
N ASN A 282 -5.64 -15.50 22.14
CA ASN A 282 -4.30 -16.08 22.03
C ASN A 282 -3.27 -15.08 21.47
N SER A 283 -3.59 -14.40 20.36
CA SER A 283 -2.61 -13.52 19.67
C SER A 283 -3.23 -12.28 19.01
N ILE A 284 -2.44 -11.22 19.01
CA ILE A 284 -2.64 -10.01 18.20
C ILE A 284 -1.33 -9.73 17.45
N GLU A 285 -1.39 -9.75 16.12
CA GLU A 285 -0.23 -9.60 15.23
C GLU A 285 -0.42 -8.35 14.33
N ILE A 286 0.42 -7.34 14.51
CA ILE A 286 0.23 -5.98 13.96
C ILE A 286 1.37 -5.62 13.00
N ALA A 287 1.05 -5.39 11.72
CA ALA A 287 1.95 -4.75 10.75
C ALA A 287 1.68 -3.25 10.72
N SER A 288 2.72 -2.43 10.82
CA SER A 288 2.61 -0.98 11.01
C SER A 288 3.78 -0.19 10.43
N LEU A 289 3.59 1.13 10.30
CA LEU A 289 4.67 2.06 9.99
C LEU A 289 5.34 2.56 11.28
N TYR A 290 4.60 3.34 12.08
CA TYR A 290 5.01 3.80 13.41
C TYR A 290 3.79 4.07 14.30
N TRP A 291 4.02 4.09 15.60
CA TRP A 291 3.01 4.33 16.63
C TRP A 291 3.15 5.74 17.21
N SER A 292 2.01 6.37 17.50
CA SER A 292 1.90 7.60 18.31
C SER A 292 0.48 7.68 18.88
N LEU A 293 0.12 6.73 19.72
CA LEU A 293 -1.24 6.56 20.26
C LEU A 293 -1.56 7.56 21.39
N ARG A 294 -0.57 8.28 21.93
CA ARG A 294 -0.69 9.06 23.16
C ARG A 294 -0.49 10.54 22.90
N GLY A 295 -1.30 11.42 23.49
CA GLY A 295 -1.24 12.86 23.20
C GLY A 295 0.09 13.51 23.59
N SER A 296 0.84 12.87 24.49
CA SER A 296 2.11 13.37 25.03
C SER A 296 3.33 13.18 24.11
N ASP A 297 3.23 12.44 23.00
CA ASP A 297 4.35 12.18 22.08
C ASP A 297 4.51 13.23 20.96
N ILE A 298 3.41 13.91 20.58
CA ILE A 298 3.34 14.84 19.45
C ILE A 298 2.82 16.23 19.87
N TYR A 299 1.57 16.32 20.34
CA TYR A 299 0.95 17.56 20.83
C TYR A 299 -0.22 17.22 21.77
N PRO A 300 -0.15 17.58 23.08
CA PRO A 300 -1.20 17.25 24.03
C PRO A 300 -2.55 17.90 23.69
N HIS A 301 -3.49 17.10 23.20
CA HIS A 301 -4.85 17.52 22.85
C HIS A 301 -5.86 16.46 23.33
N PRO A 302 -7.04 16.83 23.86
CA PRO A 302 -8.01 15.89 24.44
C PRO A 302 -8.49 14.76 23.52
N SER A 303 -8.37 14.94 22.19
CA SER A 303 -8.72 13.90 21.21
C SER A 303 -7.84 12.64 21.28
N ALA A 304 -6.68 12.69 21.94
CA ALA A 304 -5.82 11.52 22.05
C ALA A 304 -6.43 10.40 22.92
N HIS A 305 -7.48 10.68 23.70
CA HIS A 305 -8.07 9.73 24.65
C HIS A 305 -8.44 8.37 24.04
N GLU A 306 -8.98 8.35 22.82
CA GLU A 306 -9.33 7.09 22.13
C GLU A 306 -8.08 6.24 21.82
N GLY A 307 -6.96 6.87 21.45
CA GLY A 307 -5.68 6.21 21.26
C GLY A 307 -5.02 5.75 22.56
N GLU A 308 -5.07 6.62 23.58
CA GLU A 308 -4.57 6.32 24.91
C GLU A 308 -5.32 5.13 25.54
N GLU A 309 -6.63 5.04 25.35
CA GLU A 309 -7.42 3.90 25.81
C GLU A 309 -7.05 2.61 25.06
N ILE A 310 -6.89 2.66 23.73
CA ILE A 310 -6.44 1.50 22.94
C ILE A 310 -5.03 1.03 23.37
N PHE A 311 -4.12 1.94 23.68
CA PHE A 311 -2.79 1.60 24.24
C PHE A 311 -2.92 0.88 25.60
N HIS A 312 -3.77 1.36 26.50
CA HIS A 312 -4.03 0.69 27.78
C HIS A 312 -4.73 -0.66 27.60
N LYS A 313 -5.70 -0.79 26.69
CA LYS A 313 -6.37 -2.09 26.41
C LYS A 313 -5.40 -3.12 25.83
N LEU A 314 -4.47 -2.72 24.97
CA LEU A 314 -3.39 -3.59 24.47
C LEU A 314 -2.46 -4.06 25.61
N LEU A 315 -2.09 -3.14 26.51
CA LEU A 315 -1.29 -3.46 27.69
C LEU A 315 -2.01 -4.46 28.61
N ASN A 316 -3.27 -4.20 28.95
CA ASN A 316 -4.09 -5.06 29.81
C ASN A 316 -4.36 -6.43 29.13
N ALA A 317 -4.51 -6.48 27.80
CA ALA A 317 -4.63 -7.74 27.07
C ALA A 317 -3.35 -8.60 27.18
N ALA A 318 -2.18 -7.98 27.04
CA ALA A 318 -0.89 -8.67 27.21
C ALA A 318 -0.64 -9.12 28.66
N VAL A 319 -1.01 -8.30 29.65
CA VAL A 319 -0.76 -8.57 31.08
C VAL A 319 -1.82 -9.48 31.70
N ASP A 320 -3.09 -9.06 31.72
CA ASP A 320 -4.15 -9.71 32.50
C ASP A 320 -4.71 -10.96 31.82
N ARG A 321 -4.59 -11.01 30.49
CA ARG A 321 -5.11 -12.10 29.64
C ARG A 321 -4.03 -12.87 28.88
N ASN A 322 -2.75 -12.55 29.10
CA ASN A 322 -1.59 -13.23 28.48
C ASN A 322 -1.66 -13.31 26.93
N ILE A 323 -2.29 -12.31 26.29
CA ILE A 323 -2.45 -12.27 24.83
C ILE A 323 -1.10 -11.99 24.17
N LYS A 324 -0.68 -12.85 23.25
CA LYS A 324 0.61 -12.71 22.56
C LYS A 324 0.58 -11.58 21.53
N LEU A 325 1.09 -10.42 21.93
CA LEU A 325 1.25 -9.25 21.06
C LEU A 325 2.58 -9.31 20.27
N ARG A 326 2.48 -9.34 18.93
CA ARG A 326 3.62 -9.32 17.99
C ARG A 326 3.48 -8.12 17.07
N ILE A 327 4.48 -7.25 17.03
CA ILE A 327 4.45 -6.01 16.23
C ILE A 327 5.60 -6.03 15.21
N ALA A 328 5.26 -6.01 13.91
CA ALA A 328 6.20 -5.69 12.85
C ALA A 328 6.03 -4.21 12.47
N GLN A 329 7.11 -3.43 12.55
CA GLN A 329 7.07 -2.00 12.26
C GLN A 329 8.26 -1.54 11.42
N ASN A 330 8.18 -0.34 10.85
CA ASN A 330 9.33 0.29 10.22
C ASN A 330 10.40 0.59 11.28
N SER A 331 11.67 0.60 10.89
CA SER A 331 12.74 1.07 11.78
C SER A 331 12.47 2.51 12.25
N PRO A 332 12.44 2.77 13.58
CA PRO A 332 12.21 4.11 14.10
C PRO A 332 13.20 5.14 13.57
N SER A 333 12.73 6.37 13.36
CA SER A 333 13.54 7.52 12.97
C SER A 333 13.43 8.65 13.99
N ARG A 334 14.19 9.73 13.81
CA ARG A 334 14.05 10.95 14.62
C ARG A 334 12.62 11.52 14.60
N ASP A 335 11.96 11.41 13.45
CA ASP A 335 10.64 11.99 13.19
C ASP A 335 9.50 10.99 13.41
N MET A 336 9.84 9.70 13.53
CA MET A 336 8.92 8.57 13.76
C MET A 336 9.48 7.62 14.83
N PRO A 337 9.55 8.04 16.11
CA PRO A 337 10.31 7.33 17.15
C PRO A 337 9.63 6.06 17.69
N SER A 338 8.33 5.84 17.44
CA SER A 338 7.57 4.63 17.83
C SER A 338 7.64 4.26 19.33
N THR A 339 7.69 5.28 20.20
CA THR A 339 7.90 5.18 21.66
C THR A 339 6.94 4.24 22.37
N ASP A 340 5.70 4.12 21.89
CA ASP A 340 4.68 3.19 22.41
C ASP A 340 5.17 1.73 22.37
N THR A 341 5.69 1.32 21.22
CA THR A 341 6.19 -0.05 21.01
C THR A 341 7.47 -0.30 21.78
N GLU A 342 8.32 0.73 21.92
CA GLU A 342 9.54 0.65 22.71
C GLU A 342 9.20 0.42 24.19
N GLU A 343 8.14 1.06 24.70
CA GLU A 343 7.65 0.86 26.06
C GLU A 343 7.04 -0.54 26.26
N LEU A 344 6.16 -0.98 25.34
CA LEU A 344 5.58 -2.33 25.37
C LEU A 344 6.67 -3.42 25.31
N GLN A 345 7.71 -3.22 24.50
CA GLN A 345 8.85 -4.13 24.42
C GLN A 345 9.70 -4.11 25.70
N LYS A 346 10.03 -2.93 26.24
CA LYS A 346 10.81 -2.78 27.48
C LYS A 346 10.12 -3.40 28.69
N LYS A 347 8.77 -3.37 28.73
CA LYS A 347 7.96 -4.02 29.76
C LYS A 347 7.78 -5.54 29.55
N GLY A 348 8.21 -6.08 28.41
CA GLY A 348 8.03 -7.50 28.06
C GLY A 348 6.62 -7.86 27.56
N PHE A 349 5.79 -6.86 27.23
CA PHE A 349 4.38 -7.03 26.86
C PHE A 349 4.17 -7.18 25.35
N ALA A 350 5.20 -6.92 24.52
CA ALA A 350 5.16 -7.15 23.08
C ALA A 350 6.50 -7.66 22.54
N GLU A 351 6.45 -8.63 21.61
CA GLU A 351 7.59 -8.89 20.73
C GLU A 351 7.57 -7.89 19.56
N VAL A 352 8.57 -7.02 19.47
CA VAL A 352 8.65 -5.98 18.41
C VAL A 352 9.80 -6.27 17.44
N ARG A 353 9.52 -6.13 16.14
CA ARG A 353 10.45 -6.33 15.01
C ARG A 353 10.51 -5.07 14.16
N ASN A 354 11.68 -4.44 14.15
CA ASN A 354 11.97 -3.25 13.35
C ASN A 354 12.54 -3.65 11.99
N VAL A 355 11.78 -3.48 10.91
CA VAL A 355 12.21 -3.79 9.54
C VAL A 355 12.99 -2.60 8.98
N ASN A 356 14.19 -2.84 8.44
CA ASN A 356 15.10 -1.78 7.99
C ASN A 356 15.20 -1.75 6.46
N PHE A 357 14.26 -1.06 5.81
CA PHE A 357 14.17 -0.95 4.35
C PHE A 357 15.43 -0.36 3.70
N ALA A 358 16.01 0.68 4.31
CA ALA A 358 17.27 1.27 3.86
C ALA A 358 18.45 0.27 3.87
N LYS A 359 18.50 -0.65 4.84
CA LYS A 359 19.48 -1.74 4.88
C LYS A 359 19.16 -2.86 3.88
N LEU A 360 17.87 -3.18 3.69
CA LEU A 360 17.42 -4.34 2.92
C LEU A 360 17.44 -4.12 1.39
N GLN A 361 17.16 -2.90 0.92
CA GLN A 361 17.17 -2.56 -0.51
C GLN A 361 17.57 -1.11 -0.83
N GLY A 362 18.01 -0.32 0.15
CA GLY A 362 18.52 1.04 -0.05
C GLY A 362 17.49 2.18 0.06
N SER A 363 16.19 1.88 -0.07
CA SER A 363 15.11 2.87 0.04
C SER A 363 13.79 2.24 0.50
N GLY A 364 12.77 3.10 0.68
CA GLY A 364 11.43 2.75 1.12
C GLY A 364 11.24 2.59 2.63
N VAL A 365 10.01 2.22 3.04
CA VAL A 365 9.60 1.97 4.43
C VAL A 365 8.55 0.86 4.53
N LEU A 366 8.31 0.31 5.72
CA LEU A 366 7.15 -0.56 5.98
C LEU A 366 5.86 0.27 6.06
N HIS A 367 5.21 0.53 4.92
CA HIS A 367 3.99 1.33 4.87
C HIS A 367 2.68 0.54 5.09
N THR A 368 2.77 -0.73 5.45
CA THR A 368 1.60 -1.61 5.67
C THR A 368 0.94 -1.35 7.02
N LYS A 369 -0.39 -1.44 7.07
CA LYS A 369 -1.25 -1.24 8.24
C LYS A 369 -2.27 -2.36 8.32
N PHE A 370 -2.00 -3.41 9.08
CA PHE A 370 -3.02 -4.41 9.39
C PHE A 370 -2.87 -5.01 10.78
N TRP A 371 -3.97 -5.54 11.30
CA TRP A 371 -4.01 -6.39 12.49
C TRP A 371 -4.54 -7.77 12.10
N ILE A 372 -3.97 -8.82 12.69
CA ILE A 372 -4.47 -10.18 12.68
C ILE A 372 -4.77 -10.56 14.13
N VAL A 373 -5.95 -11.11 14.41
CA VAL A 373 -6.33 -11.58 15.75
C VAL A 373 -6.72 -13.06 15.67
N ASP A 374 -6.08 -13.87 16.53
CA ASP A 374 -6.27 -15.32 16.65
C ASP A 374 -6.22 -16.11 15.32
N ARG A 375 -5.55 -15.56 14.30
CA ARG A 375 -5.54 -16.08 12.91
C ARG A 375 -6.95 -16.34 12.35
N LYS A 376 -7.91 -15.54 12.80
CA LYS A 376 -9.36 -15.68 12.53
C LYS A 376 -10.02 -14.36 12.13
N HIS A 377 -9.47 -13.24 12.59
CA HIS A 377 -9.97 -11.89 12.31
C HIS A 377 -8.84 -11.02 11.70
N VAL A 378 -9.19 -10.14 10.76
CA VAL A 378 -8.26 -9.24 10.06
C VAL A 378 -8.83 -7.83 10.07
N LYS A 379 -7.99 -6.82 10.34
CA LYS A 379 -8.32 -5.39 10.15
C LYS A 379 -7.29 -4.77 9.22
N GLU A 380 -7.74 -4.21 8.11
CA GLU A 380 -6.98 -3.47 7.11
C GLU A 380 -7.36 -1.97 7.20
N LEU A 381 -6.70 -1.06 6.49
CA LEU A 381 -6.91 0.38 6.59
C LEU A 381 -8.38 0.83 6.50
N GLY A 382 -9.21 0.21 5.63
CA GLY A 382 -10.61 0.59 5.45
C GLY A 382 -11.65 -0.51 5.74
N ALA A 383 -11.25 -1.70 6.19
CA ALA A 383 -12.17 -2.81 6.45
C ALA A 383 -11.74 -3.72 7.60
N VAL A 384 -12.72 -4.35 8.25
CA VAL A 384 -12.54 -5.46 9.20
C VAL A 384 -13.28 -6.70 8.72
N VAL A 385 -12.60 -7.85 8.78
CA VAL A 385 -13.13 -9.15 8.40
C VAL A 385 -13.03 -10.09 9.59
N TYR A 386 -14.18 -10.50 10.13
CA TYR A 386 -14.28 -11.44 11.23
C TYR A 386 -14.56 -12.86 10.71
N ASP A 387 -14.14 -13.86 11.49
CA ASP A 387 -14.49 -15.27 11.29
C ASP A 387 -14.01 -15.82 9.93
N CYS A 388 -12.81 -15.39 9.50
CA CYS A 388 -12.26 -15.65 8.17
C CYS A 388 -10.85 -16.27 8.20
N PRO A 389 -10.68 -17.52 8.68
CA PRO A 389 -9.36 -18.12 8.86
C PRO A 389 -8.51 -18.18 7.59
N CYS A 390 -9.08 -18.39 6.39
CA CYS A 390 -8.27 -18.41 5.16
C CYS A 390 -7.66 -17.03 4.85
N LEU A 391 -8.43 -15.93 4.98
CA LEU A 391 -7.89 -14.58 4.75
C LEU A 391 -6.86 -14.21 5.83
N ALA A 392 -7.12 -14.58 7.08
CA ALA A 392 -6.22 -14.35 8.21
C ALA A 392 -4.91 -15.13 8.10
N ASN A 393 -4.92 -16.36 7.60
CA ASN A 393 -3.69 -17.12 7.33
C ASN A 393 -2.98 -16.66 6.04
N ASP A 394 -3.69 -16.12 5.05
CA ASP A 394 -3.06 -15.56 3.84
C ASP A 394 -2.33 -14.23 4.13
N ILE A 395 -2.93 -13.33 4.92
CA ILE A 395 -2.25 -12.09 5.37
C ILE A 395 -1.13 -12.37 6.38
N LEU A 396 -1.22 -13.46 7.16
CA LEU A 396 -0.14 -13.91 8.05
C LEU A 396 1.14 -14.27 7.28
N LYS A 397 1.06 -14.70 6.02
CA LYS A 397 2.24 -14.91 5.17
C LYS A 397 2.97 -13.60 4.90
N ILE A 398 2.23 -12.53 4.63
CA ILE A 398 2.78 -11.16 4.46
C ILE A 398 3.37 -10.68 5.79
N PHE A 399 2.70 -10.91 6.92
CA PHE A 399 3.25 -10.61 8.25
C PHE A 399 4.57 -11.32 8.52
N ASN A 400 4.69 -12.60 8.18
CA ASN A 400 5.89 -13.39 8.43
C ASN A 400 7.08 -12.95 7.58
N VAL A 401 6.87 -12.44 6.35
CA VAL A 401 7.91 -11.75 5.57
C VAL A 401 8.50 -10.58 6.36
N TYR A 402 7.64 -9.68 6.89
CA TYR A 402 8.09 -8.55 7.70
C TYR A 402 8.75 -9.00 9.02
N TRP A 403 8.21 -10.03 9.65
CA TRP A 403 8.71 -10.59 10.90
C TRP A 403 10.14 -11.14 10.78
N ASP A 404 10.42 -11.84 9.68
CA ASP A 404 11.73 -12.42 9.40
C ASP A 404 12.74 -11.37 8.92
N LEU A 405 12.31 -10.40 8.11
CA LEU A 405 13.16 -9.27 7.70
C LEU A 405 13.45 -8.28 8.84
N GLY A 406 12.70 -8.33 9.94
CA GLY A 406 12.99 -7.66 11.21
C GLY A 406 13.91 -8.46 12.16
N LYS A 407 14.54 -9.55 11.70
CA LYS A 407 15.60 -10.24 12.45
C LYS A 407 16.96 -9.55 12.25
N GLU A 408 17.83 -9.66 13.25
CA GLU A 408 19.22 -9.23 13.09
C GLU A 408 19.91 -10.07 12.00
N GLY A 409 20.80 -9.43 11.23
CA GLY A 409 21.47 -10.09 10.08
C GLY A 409 20.58 -10.41 8.88
N ALA A 410 19.26 -10.17 8.92
CA ALA A 410 18.34 -10.52 7.84
C ALA A 410 18.69 -9.83 6.51
N VAL A 411 18.41 -10.56 5.42
CA VAL A 411 18.54 -10.15 4.02
C VAL A 411 17.32 -10.67 3.23
N ILE A 412 16.99 -10.03 2.11
CA ILE A 412 15.96 -10.52 1.20
C ILE A 412 16.51 -11.78 0.50
N PRO A 413 15.83 -12.94 0.56
CA PRO A 413 16.30 -14.16 -0.08
C PRO A 413 16.03 -14.13 -1.61
N PRO A 414 16.83 -14.84 -2.43
CA PRO A 414 16.64 -14.87 -3.89
C PRO A 414 15.37 -15.63 -4.32
N LYS A 415 14.87 -16.56 -3.49
CA LYS A 415 13.51 -17.11 -3.54
C LYS A 415 12.95 -17.14 -2.11
N TRP A 416 11.71 -16.71 -1.93
CA TRP A 416 11.01 -16.83 -0.65
C TRP A 416 10.71 -18.30 -0.28
N PRO A 417 10.70 -18.69 1.02
CA PRO A 417 10.32 -20.04 1.44
C PRO A 417 8.87 -20.36 1.07
N GLU A 418 8.61 -21.61 0.68
CA GLU A 418 7.29 -22.05 0.17
C GLU A 418 6.16 -21.90 1.20
N SER A 419 6.50 -21.86 2.50
CA SER A 419 5.55 -21.54 3.58
C SER A 419 4.92 -20.14 3.49
N TYR A 420 5.52 -19.22 2.72
CA TYR A 420 5.01 -17.86 2.52
C TYR A 420 4.33 -17.67 1.15
N SER A 421 4.45 -18.62 0.24
CA SER A 421 3.78 -18.64 -1.08
C SER A 421 2.27 -18.72 -0.95
N THR A 422 1.53 -18.27 -1.97
CA THR A 422 0.06 -18.35 -1.97
C THR A 422 -0.55 -18.72 -3.31
N ILE A 423 -1.71 -19.37 -3.22
CA ILE A 423 -2.62 -19.67 -4.33
C ILE A 423 -3.60 -18.52 -4.60
N PHE A 424 -3.76 -17.57 -3.66
CA PHE A 424 -4.78 -16.54 -3.71
C PHE A 424 -4.26 -15.26 -4.35
N ASN A 425 -4.67 -15.01 -5.60
CA ASN A 425 -4.17 -13.93 -6.45
C ASN A 425 -5.22 -13.44 -7.46
N MET A 426 -4.83 -12.54 -8.37
CA MET A 426 -5.75 -11.92 -9.34
C MET A 426 -6.34 -12.89 -10.38
N ILE A 427 -5.72 -14.05 -10.58
CA ILE A 427 -6.15 -15.10 -11.51
C ILE A 427 -6.96 -16.17 -10.76
N THR A 428 -6.47 -16.59 -9.59
CA THR A 428 -7.09 -17.58 -8.69
C THR A 428 -7.48 -16.93 -7.35
N PRO A 429 -8.54 -16.11 -7.30
CA PRO A 429 -8.99 -15.46 -6.07
C PRO A 429 -9.69 -16.44 -5.13
N MET A 430 -9.67 -16.15 -3.82
CA MET A 430 -10.37 -16.90 -2.79
C MET A 430 -11.88 -16.67 -2.92
N ASN A 431 -12.65 -17.73 -3.13
CA ASN A 431 -14.11 -17.66 -3.29
C ASN A 431 -14.81 -17.90 -1.95
N ILE A 432 -15.16 -16.82 -1.25
CA ILE A 432 -15.69 -16.82 0.12
C ILE A 432 -17.08 -16.18 0.20
N SER A 433 -17.85 -16.55 1.23
CA SER A 433 -19.10 -15.87 1.53
C SER A 433 -18.82 -14.70 2.48
N LEU A 434 -19.09 -13.48 2.02
CA LEU A 434 -18.94 -12.23 2.78
C LEU A 434 -20.34 -11.73 3.18
N ASN A 435 -20.67 -11.75 4.48
CA ASN A 435 -22.01 -11.42 4.99
C ASN A 435 -23.14 -12.23 4.31
N GLY A 436 -22.87 -13.49 3.95
CA GLY A 436 -23.81 -14.35 3.22
C GLY A 436 -23.75 -14.23 1.68
N MET A 437 -23.00 -13.27 1.14
CA MET A 437 -22.85 -13.06 -0.31
C MET A 437 -21.52 -13.59 -0.83
N MET A 438 -21.56 -14.52 -1.79
CA MET A 438 -20.34 -14.99 -2.46
C MET A 438 -19.57 -13.85 -3.15
N ALA A 439 -18.26 -13.79 -2.88
CA ALA A 439 -17.32 -12.83 -3.47
C ALA A 439 -15.95 -13.49 -3.69
N ASN A 440 -15.29 -13.05 -4.76
CA ASN A 440 -13.90 -13.38 -5.04
C ASN A 440 -13.00 -12.34 -4.36
N THR A 441 -12.10 -12.80 -3.49
CA THR A 441 -11.27 -11.95 -2.63
C THR A 441 -9.81 -12.39 -2.70
N TYR A 442 -8.87 -11.45 -2.73
CA TYR A 442 -7.43 -11.74 -2.62
C TYR A 442 -6.68 -10.54 -2.05
N LEU A 443 -5.43 -10.77 -1.65
CA LEU A 443 -4.51 -9.74 -1.16
C LEU A 443 -3.39 -9.50 -2.18
N SER A 444 -3.10 -8.24 -2.44
CA SER A 444 -1.91 -7.75 -3.15
C SER A 444 -0.88 -7.17 -2.18
N SER A 445 0.38 -7.04 -2.61
CA SER A 445 1.41 -6.38 -1.81
C SER A 445 2.50 -5.72 -2.66
N SER A 446 3.25 -4.81 -2.03
CA SER A 446 4.47 -4.21 -2.53
C SER A 446 5.58 -4.29 -1.45
N PRO A 447 6.85 -4.00 -1.78
CA PRO A 447 7.43 -4.01 -3.13
C PRO A 447 7.52 -5.43 -3.70
N PRO A 448 7.78 -5.60 -5.02
CA PRO A 448 7.91 -6.92 -5.64
C PRO A 448 8.96 -7.82 -4.97
N THR A 449 10.04 -7.24 -4.45
CA THR A 449 11.11 -7.94 -3.69
C THR A 449 10.61 -8.61 -2.40
N PHE A 450 9.52 -8.13 -1.81
CA PHE A 450 8.91 -8.66 -0.59
C PHE A 450 7.73 -9.61 -0.89
N CYS A 451 7.38 -9.84 -2.16
CA CYS A 451 6.26 -10.69 -2.56
C CYS A 451 6.70 -12.16 -2.70
N PRO A 452 6.15 -13.11 -1.92
CA PRO A 452 6.40 -14.54 -2.11
C PRO A 452 5.73 -15.09 -3.38
N THR A 453 6.08 -16.34 -3.75
CA THR A 453 5.53 -17.01 -4.95
C THR A 453 4.00 -16.93 -4.99
N GLY A 454 3.46 -16.52 -6.15
CA GLY A 454 2.01 -16.45 -6.39
C GLY A 454 1.29 -15.23 -5.81
N ARG A 455 1.91 -14.39 -4.97
CA ARG A 455 1.31 -13.13 -4.49
C ARG A 455 1.20 -12.10 -5.62
N SER A 456 0.03 -11.47 -5.79
CA SER A 456 -0.14 -10.37 -6.74
C SER A 456 0.61 -9.10 -6.32
N GLY A 457 1.28 -8.44 -7.27
CA GLY A 457 1.83 -7.09 -7.07
C GLY A 457 0.73 -6.03 -6.91
N ASP A 458 0.95 -5.06 -6.03
CA ASP A 458 -0.02 -4.01 -5.68
C ASP A 458 -0.39 -3.11 -6.89
N VAL A 459 0.62 -2.63 -7.62
CA VAL A 459 0.40 -1.83 -8.85
C VAL A 459 -0.24 -2.65 -9.97
N ASP A 460 0.18 -3.90 -10.18
CA ASP A 460 -0.38 -4.78 -11.21
C ASP A 460 -1.86 -5.06 -10.93
N THR A 461 -2.22 -5.18 -9.65
CA THR A 461 -3.59 -5.33 -9.18
C THR A 461 -4.42 -4.08 -9.46
N ILE A 462 -3.92 -2.89 -9.15
CA ILE A 462 -4.61 -1.62 -9.47
C ILE A 462 -4.81 -1.46 -10.99
N VAL A 463 -3.77 -1.69 -11.80
CA VAL A 463 -3.83 -1.60 -13.27
C VAL A 463 -4.78 -2.65 -13.85
N HIS A 464 -4.77 -3.88 -13.32
CA HIS A 464 -5.73 -4.92 -13.70
C HIS A 464 -7.15 -4.44 -13.45
N LEU A 465 -7.48 -3.96 -12.25
CA LEU A 465 -8.83 -3.53 -11.90
C LEU A 465 -9.30 -2.31 -12.71
N ILE A 466 -8.40 -1.38 -13.04
CA ILE A 466 -8.65 -0.28 -13.99
C ILE A 466 -8.99 -0.81 -15.39
N SER A 467 -8.27 -1.85 -15.86
CA SER A 467 -8.54 -2.49 -17.17
C SER A 467 -9.82 -3.33 -17.21
N LYS A 468 -10.42 -3.65 -16.05
CA LYS A 468 -11.67 -4.39 -15.90
C LYS A 468 -12.88 -3.51 -15.55
N ALA A 469 -12.72 -2.18 -15.50
CA ALA A 469 -13.84 -1.26 -15.43
C ALA A 469 -14.54 -1.17 -16.79
N GLU A 470 -15.87 -1.28 -16.80
CA GLU A 470 -16.70 -1.14 -18.01
C GLU A 470 -17.46 0.19 -18.01
N LYS A 471 -17.63 0.85 -16.85
CA LYS A 471 -18.47 2.04 -16.69
C LYS A 471 -17.79 3.16 -15.93
N PHE A 472 -17.21 2.87 -14.78
CA PHE A 472 -16.51 3.89 -13.99
C PHE A 472 -15.36 3.36 -13.13
N ILE A 473 -14.47 4.28 -12.77
CA ILE A 473 -13.37 4.14 -11.81
C ILE A 473 -13.43 5.34 -10.85
N TYR A 474 -13.79 5.10 -9.59
CA TYR A 474 -13.75 6.12 -8.54
C TYR A 474 -12.58 5.82 -7.58
N ILE A 475 -11.76 6.82 -7.28
CA ILE A 475 -10.51 6.69 -6.51
C ILE A 475 -10.47 7.75 -5.42
N ALA A 476 -10.30 7.34 -4.17
CA ALA A 476 -10.06 8.27 -3.07
C ALA A 476 -8.72 7.98 -2.41
N VAL A 477 -7.80 8.94 -2.54
CA VAL A 477 -6.40 8.83 -2.11
C VAL A 477 -5.95 10.11 -1.43
N MET A 478 -5.06 9.96 -0.46
CA MET A 478 -4.35 11.07 0.16
C MET A 478 -3.53 11.87 -0.86
N ASP A 479 -2.54 11.23 -1.49
CA ASP A 479 -1.64 11.82 -2.48
C ASP A 479 -1.75 11.06 -3.82
N TYR A 480 -1.75 11.77 -4.95
CA TYR A 480 -1.66 11.22 -6.32
C TYR A 480 -0.58 12.00 -7.12
N ILE A 481 0.50 11.32 -7.49
CA ILE A 481 1.54 11.92 -8.34
C ILE A 481 2.24 10.84 -9.19
N PRO A 482 2.22 10.92 -10.55
CA PRO A 482 2.81 9.91 -11.44
C PRO A 482 4.34 10.04 -11.55
N MET A 483 5.00 9.95 -10.40
CA MET A 483 6.43 10.08 -10.22
C MET A 483 6.93 9.17 -9.10
N MET A 484 8.22 8.84 -9.11
CA MET A 484 8.94 8.48 -7.89
C MET A 484 9.47 9.77 -7.26
N ILE A 485 8.99 10.11 -6.06
CA ILE A 485 9.25 11.40 -5.39
C ILE A 485 10.24 11.30 -4.23
N TYR A 486 10.45 10.10 -3.66
CA TYR A 486 11.36 9.89 -2.52
C TYR A 486 12.74 9.38 -2.94
N THR A 487 12.97 9.19 -4.24
CA THR A 487 14.30 8.88 -4.79
C THR A 487 15.18 10.13 -4.92
N ALA A 488 16.51 9.95 -4.84
CA ALA A 488 17.49 11.05 -4.79
C ALA A 488 17.47 12.04 -5.97
N ARG A 489 16.80 11.70 -7.08
CA ARG A 489 16.37 12.62 -8.14
C ARG A 489 14.97 12.16 -8.57
N PRO A 490 13.93 13.02 -8.52
CA PRO A 490 12.58 12.61 -8.91
C PRO A 490 12.53 12.03 -10.32
N LYS A 491 11.76 10.95 -10.50
CA LYS A 491 11.63 10.24 -11.80
C LYS A 491 10.17 10.24 -12.23
N PHE A 492 9.91 10.35 -13.53
CA PHE A 492 8.56 10.14 -14.05
C PHE A 492 8.16 8.65 -13.96
N TRP A 493 6.95 8.37 -13.49
CA TRP A 493 6.42 7.02 -13.30
C TRP A 493 4.91 6.99 -13.66
N PRO A 494 4.58 6.79 -14.94
CA PRO A 494 3.21 6.99 -15.42
C PRO A 494 2.32 5.74 -15.36
N VAL A 495 2.67 4.69 -14.60
CA VAL A 495 2.04 3.36 -14.74
C VAL A 495 0.51 3.42 -14.51
N ILE A 496 0.07 4.04 -13.41
CA ILE A 496 -1.36 4.20 -13.10
C ILE A 496 -1.99 5.31 -13.97
N ASP A 497 -1.29 6.42 -14.20
CA ASP A 497 -1.79 7.56 -14.98
C ASP A 497 -2.09 7.18 -16.45
N ASN A 498 -1.22 6.38 -17.07
CA ASN A 498 -1.45 5.76 -18.38
C ASN A 498 -2.67 4.83 -18.37
N ALA A 499 -2.88 4.06 -17.30
CA ALA A 499 -4.02 3.15 -17.18
C ALA A 499 -5.34 3.94 -17.08
N LEU A 500 -5.38 5.02 -16.28
CA LEU A 500 -6.55 5.89 -16.15
C LEU A 500 -6.86 6.63 -17.47
N ARG A 501 -5.85 7.27 -18.09
CA ARG A 501 -6.02 7.92 -19.40
C ARG A 501 -6.45 6.93 -20.47
N SER A 502 -5.86 5.74 -20.52
CA SER A 502 -6.26 4.68 -21.47
C SER A 502 -7.73 4.26 -21.28
N SER A 503 -8.17 4.00 -20.03
CA SER A 503 -9.55 3.59 -19.76
C SER A 503 -10.57 4.69 -20.13
N ALA A 504 -10.27 5.95 -19.79
CA ALA A 504 -11.14 7.08 -20.12
C ALA A 504 -11.16 7.42 -21.62
N ILE A 505 -10.01 7.38 -22.31
CA ILE A 505 -9.90 7.75 -23.73
C ILE A 505 -10.38 6.62 -24.64
N ASN A 506 -9.96 5.38 -24.39
CA ASN A 506 -10.22 4.25 -25.29
C ASN A 506 -11.57 3.59 -24.97
N ASN A 507 -11.83 3.30 -23.69
CA ASN A 507 -13.00 2.53 -23.25
C ASN A 507 -14.20 3.42 -22.84
N LYS A 508 -14.01 4.75 -22.78
CA LYS A 508 -15.02 5.76 -22.37
C LYS A 508 -15.56 5.56 -20.94
N VAL A 509 -14.75 4.96 -20.07
CA VAL A 509 -15.01 4.78 -18.64
C VAL A 509 -14.94 6.13 -17.95
N GLU A 510 -15.93 6.44 -17.09
CA GLU A 510 -15.89 7.65 -16.25
C GLU A 510 -14.84 7.49 -15.13
N VAL A 511 -13.98 8.49 -14.95
CA VAL A 511 -12.95 8.48 -13.91
C VAL A 511 -13.15 9.66 -12.96
N GLN A 512 -13.25 9.39 -11.66
CA GLN A 512 -13.36 10.41 -10.62
C GLN A 512 -12.27 10.20 -9.56
N LEU A 513 -11.40 11.19 -9.34
CA LEU A 513 -10.39 11.15 -8.27
C LEU A 513 -10.71 12.18 -7.19
N LEU A 514 -10.80 11.73 -5.95
CA LEU A 514 -10.93 12.55 -4.75
C LEU A 514 -9.59 12.54 -4.00
N VAL A 515 -8.85 13.65 -4.07
CA VAL A 515 -7.47 13.75 -3.54
C VAL A 515 -7.41 14.69 -2.34
N SER A 516 -6.56 14.43 -1.34
CA SER A 516 -6.52 15.25 -0.12
C SER A 516 -5.88 16.62 -0.34
N SER A 517 -6.55 17.68 0.13
CA SER A 517 -6.03 19.05 0.21
C SER A 517 -5.72 19.41 1.66
N TRP A 518 -4.43 19.42 1.98
CA TRP A 518 -3.90 19.58 3.33
C TRP A 518 -2.54 20.31 3.30
N ASN A 519 -1.98 20.65 4.46
CA ASN A 519 -0.78 21.52 4.56
C ASN A 519 0.49 20.95 3.91
N HIS A 520 0.48 19.69 3.46
CA HIS A 520 1.61 19.02 2.79
C HIS A 520 1.30 18.61 1.34
N THR A 521 0.12 18.95 0.79
CA THR A 521 -0.20 18.76 -0.65
C THR A 521 0.84 19.46 -1.52
N ARG A 522 1.36 18.78 -2.55
CA ARG A 522 2.51 19.30 -3.32
C ARG A 522 2.07 20.21 -4.46
N LYS A 523 2.79 21.32 -4.68
CA LYS A 523 2.48 22.26 -5.78
C LYS A 523 2.41 21.55 -7.14
N ALA A 524 3.27 20.53 -7.36
CA ALA A 524 3.34 19.74 -8.59
C ALA A 524 2.19 18.74 -8.78
N GLU A 525 1.63 18.20 -7.71
CA GLU A 525 0.51 17.24 -7.74
C GLU A 525 -0.76 17.88 -8.31
N ILE A 526 -1.03 19.14 -7.93
CA ILE A 526 -2.09 19.96 -8.52
C ILE A 526 -1.94 20.09 -10.04
N LEU A 527 -0.70 20.19 -10.55
CA LEU A 527 -0.44 20.29 -12.00
C LEU A 527 -0.71 18.96 -12.73
N PHE A 528 -0.32 17.82 -12.14
CA PHE A 528 -0.61 16.50 -12.71
C PHE A 528 -2.11 16.19 -12.73
N LEU A 529 -2.82 16.51 -11.64
CA LEU A 529 -4.26 16.34 -11.54
C LEU A 529 -5.03 17.23 -12.53
N LYS A 530 -4.59 18.49 -12.73
CA LYS A 530 -5.15 19.38 -13.77
C LYS A 530 -4.89 18.83 -15.17
N SER A 531 -3.65 18.39 -15.46
CA SER A 531 -3.30 17.69 -16.71
C SER A 531 -4.15 16.44 -16.95
N LEU A 532 -4.63 15.77 -15.90
CA LEU A 532 -5.52 14.61 -16.00
C LEU A 532 -6.97 15.02 -16.32
N THR A 533 -7.49 16.13 -15.77
CA THR A 533 -8.83 16.65 -16.09
C THR A 533 -8.92 17.32 -17.46
N ASP A 534 -7.89 18.04 -17.90
CA ASP A 534 -7.96 18.91 -19.08
C ASP A 534 -8.27 18.14 -20.38
N ILE A 535 -7.88 16.85 -20.47
CA ILE A 535 -8.21 15.96 -21.60
C ILE A 535 -9.73 15.85 -21.84
N SER A 536 -10.54 15.87 -20.77
CA SER A 536 -12.01 15.81 -20.82
C SER A 536 -12.62 17.01 -21.57
N THR A 537 -11.90 18.13 -21.66
CA THR A 537 -12.39 19.34 -22.37
C THR A 537 -12.20 19.25 -23.89
N VAL A 538 -11.26 18.42 -24.35
CA VAL A 538 -10.86 18.30 -25.76
C VAL A 538 -11.52 17.12 -26.45
N TYR A 539 -11.62 15.97 -25.77
CA TYR A 539 -12.07 14.72 -26.38
C TYR A 539 -13.52 14.39 -26.03
N LYS A 540 -14.40 14.40 -27.04
CA LYS A 540 -15.81 14.02 -26.87
C LYS A 540 -15.96 12.64 -26.21
N ASN A 541 -16.87 12.55 -25.26
CA ASN A 541 -17.17 11.39 -24.42
C ASN A 541 -16.00 10.90 -23.53
N VAL A 542 -14.94 11.70 -23.32
CA VAL A 542 -13.94 11.43 -22.27
C VAL A 542 -14.33 12.21 -21.02
N ASN A 543 -14.43 11.52 -19.88
CA ASN A 543 -14.97 12.07 -18.65
C ASN A 543 -14.07 11.71 -17.47
N ILE A 544 -13.05 12.53 -17.25
CA ILE A 544 -12.18 12.51 -16.06
C ILE A 544 -12.43 13.77 -15.24
N LYS A 545 -12.77 13.59 -13.96
CA LYS A 545 -13.03 14.65 -12.98
C LYS A 545 -12.08 14.49 -11.78
N VAL A 546 -11.62 15.61 -11.22
CA VAL A 546 -10.86 15.64 -9.97
C VAL A 546 -11.50 16.63 -9.00
N LYS A 547 -11.71 16.16 -7.77
CA LYS A 547 -12.03 17.01 -6.62
C LYS A 547 -10.92 16.93 -5.58
N LEU A 548 -10.74 18.03 -4.86
CA LEU A 548 -9.84 18.14 -3.73
C LEU A 548 -10.65 18.16 -2.44
N PHE A 549 -10.36 17.22 -1.53
CA PHE A 549 -11.07 17.06 -0.26
C PHE A 549 -10.30 17.74 0.87
N LYS A 550 -10.90 18.74 1.52
CA LYS A 550 -10.28 19.49 2.61
C LYS A 550 -11.02 19.24 3.92
N VAL A 551 -10.36 18.54 4.85
CA VAL A 551 -10.86 18.37 6.22
C VAL A 551 -10.81 19.75 6.91
N PRO A 552 -11.91 20.24 7.55
CA PRO A 552 -11.87 21.51 8.29
C PRO A 552 -10.95 21.39 9.51
N ALA A 553 -10.48 22.49 10.08
CA ALA A 553 -9.61 22.44 11.26
C ALA A 553 -9.71 23.72 12.11
N SER A 554 -9.89 23.58 13.43
CA SER A 554 -9.80 24.72 14.35
C SER A 554 -8.34 25.21 14.49
N PRO A 555 -8.09 26.45 14.95
CA PRO A 555 -6.73 26.95 15.16
C PRO A 555 -5.90 26.17 16.20
N ASP A 556 -6.53 25.33 17.03
CA ASP A 556 -5.81 24.41 17.92
C ASP A 556 -5.52 23.06 17.24
N GLN A 557 -6.51 22.49 16.54
CA GLN A 557 -6.34 21.27 15.74
C GLN A 557 -5.28 21.43 14.64
N GLN A 558 -5.08 22.65 14.11
CA GLN A 558 -4.02 22.97 13.14
C GLN A 558 -2.59 22.88 13.71
N LYS A 559 -2.42 22.85 15.04
CA LYS A 559 -1.11 22.68 15.70
C LYS A 559 -0.66 21.22 15.75
N ILE A 560 -1.58 20.27 15.56
CA ILE A 560 -1.29 18.84 15.56
C ILE A 560 -0.67 18.51 14.18
N PRO A 561 0.65 18.21 14.10
CA PRO A 561 1.32 17.98 12.83
C PRO A 561 0.74 16.75 12.12
N PHE A 562 0.65 16.82 10.79
CA PHE A 562 0.08 15.79 9.92
C PHE A 562 -1.37 15.36 10.25
N ALA A 563 -2.09 16.13 11.07
CA ALA A 563 -3.52 15.92 11.33
C ALA A 563 -4.39 16.52 10.21
N ARG A 564 -5.71 16.29 10.32
CA ARG A 564 -6.75 16.93 9.48
C ARG A 564 -6.50 16.72 7.97
N VAL A 565 -6.27 15.47 7.59
CA VAL A 565 -5.97 14.99 6.23
C VAL A 565 -6.96 13.89 5.85
N ASN A 566 -7.38 13.80 4.58
CA ASN A 566 -8.13 12.63 4.12
C ASN A 566 -7.14 11.51 3.77
N HIS A 567 -6.97 10.54 4.67
CA HIS A 567 -5.88 9.56 4.59
C HIS A 567 -6.31 8.21 3.98
N ASN A 568 -7.43 8.17 3.27
CA ASN A 568 -7.87 7.03 2.47
C ASN A 568 -6.85 6.67 1.36
N LYS A 569 -6.88 5.40 0.91
CA LYS A 569 -6.25 4.90 -0.32
C LYS A 569 -7.10 3.74 -0.87
N TYR A 570 -8.20 4.05 -1.53
CA TYR A 570 -9.11 3.03 -2.10
C TYR A 570 -9.54 3.37 -3.53
N MET A 571 -9.96 2.34 -4.26
CA MET A 571 -10.56 2.45 -5.58
C MET A 571 -11.80 1.55 -5.65
N VAL A 572 -12.86 2.05 -6.25
CA VAL A 572 -14.07 1.28 -6.55
C VAL A 572 -14.44 1.46 -8.02
N THR A 573 -14.54 0.35 -8.74
CA THR A 573 -15.01 0.30 -10.13
C THR A 573 -16.42 -0.28 -10.18
N ASP A 574 -17.06 -0.27 -11.34
CA ASP A 574 -18.36 -0.94 -11.51
C ASP A 574 -18.30 -2.47 -11.34
N ASN A 575 -17.10 -3.06 -11.18
CA ASN A 575 -16.88 -4.49 -11.04
C ASN A 575 -16.20 -4.93 -9.73
N ALA A 576 -15.39 -4.08 -9.07
CA ALA A 576 -14.63 -4.47 -7.87
C ALA A 576 -14.43 -3.30 -6.89
N ALA A 577 -14.07 -3.64 -5.65
CA ALA A 577 -13.47 -2.75 -4.67
C ALA A 577 -12.01 -3.15 -4.41
N TYR A 578 -11.17 -2.15 -4.22
CA TYR A 578 -9.78 -2.24 -3.78
C TYR A 578 -9.61 -1.27 -2.60
N ILE A 579 -9.12 -1.76 -1.46
CA ILE A 579 -8.77 -0.95 -0.29
C ILE A 579 -7.34 -1.28 0.06
N GLY A 580 -6.48 -0.31 0.33
CA GLY A 580 -5.09 -0.61 0.68
C GLY A 580 -4.36 0.52 1.39
N THR A 581 -3.05 0.33 1.54
CA THR A 581 -2.19 1.18 2.36
C THR A 581 -1.30 2.15 1.56
N SER A 582 -1.24 1.97 0.24
CA SER A 582 -0.27 2.59 -0.68
C SER A 582 -0.81 3.92 -1.23
N ASN A 583 -0.11 5.05 -1.01
CA ASN A 583 -0.40 6.31 -1.72
C ASN A 583 -0.01 6.19 -3.19
N TRP A 584 -0.57 7.02 -4.08
CA TRP A 584 -0.44 6.80 -5.52
C TRP A 584 0.74 7.60 -6.10
N SER A 585 1.95 7.28 -5.60
CA SER A 585 3.25 7.58 -6.23
C SER A 585 4.05 6.29 -6.45
N GLY A 586 5.02 6.31 -7.37
CA GLY A 586 5.76 5.10 -7.77
C GLY A 586 6.55 4.44 -6.64
N ASP A 587 6.99 5.22 -5.64
CA ASP A 587 7.78 4.74 -4.51
C ASP A 587 7.00 3.69 -3.68
N TYR A 588 5.71 3.95 -3.40
CA TYR A 588 4.80 3.05 -2.65
C TYR A 588 4.54 1.69 -3.31
N PHE A 589 4.89 1.55 -4.59
CA PHE A 589 4.75 0.31 -5.35
C PHE A 589 6.08 -0.37 -5.66
N VAL A 590 7.19 0.38 -5.65
CA VAL A 590 8.51 -0.10 -6.12
C VAL A 590 9.48 -0.42 -4.98
N ASP A 591 9.53 0.39 -3.91
CA ASP A 591 10.46 0.17 -2.77
C ASP A 591 9.78 0.13 -1.40
N THR A 592 8.59 0.69 -1.28
CA THR A 592 7.89 0.85 -0.01
C THR A 592 6.80 -0.22 0.12
N ALA A 593 6.66 -0.83 1.30
CA ALA A 593 5.81 -2.01 1.46
C ALA A 593 4.37 -1.70 1.85
N GLY A 594 3.43 -1.93 0.94
CA GLY A 594 1.99 -1.84 1.16
C GLY A 594 1.27 -3.18 0.98
N VAL A 595 0.00 -3.18 1.34
CA VAL A 595 -0.96 -4.27 1.09
C VAL A 595 -2.25 -3.67 0.51
N GLY A 596 -2.87 -4.42 -0.39
CA GLY A 596 -4.22 -4.16 -0.90
C GLY A 596 -5.14 -5.36 -0.70
N LEU A 597 -6.40 -5.11 -0.39
CA LEU A 597 -7.50 -6.06 -0.29
C LEU A 597 -8.45 -5.83 -1.47
N VAL A 598 -8.60 -6.84 -2.32
CA VAL A 598 -9.53 -6.83 -3.46
C VAL A 598 -10.78 -7.62 -3.12
N ILE A 599 -11.95 -7.07 -3.43
CA ILE A 599 -13.25 -7.73 -3.31
C ILE A 599 -14.04 -7.55 -4.61
N THR A 600 -14.33 -8.65 -5.29
CA THR A 600 -15.17 -8.71 -6.50
C THR A 600 -16.44 -9.51 -6.18
N PRO A 601 -17.61 -8.85 -6.00
CA PRO A 601 -18.86 -9.56 -5.69
C PRO A 601 -19.32 -10.41 -6.89
N SER A 602 -19.90 -11.59 -6.62
CA SER A 602 -20.55 -12.38 -7.67
C SER A 602 -21.62 -11.57 -8.40
N LYS A 603 -21.74 -11.75 -9.72
CA LYS A 603 -22.72 -11.03 -10.56
C LYS A 603 -24.17 -11.23 -10.10
N SER A 604 -24.47 -12.32 -9.39
CA SER A 604 -25.78 -12.60 -8.77
C SER A 604 -26.16 -11.64 -7.64
N ASN A 605 -25.19 -11.01 -6.96
CA ASN A 605 -25.39 -10.40 -5.64
C ASN A 605 -25.56 -8.87 -5.68
N ARG A 606 -25.54 -8.24 -6.86
CA ARG A 606 -25.60 -6.76 -7.00
C ARG A 606 -26.96 -6.11 -6.71
N LYS A 607 -27.91 -6.84 -6.12
CA LYS A 607 -29.27 -6.38 -5.79
C LYS A 607 -29.81 -6.93 -4.46
N THR A 608 -28.97 -7.58 -3.65
CA THR A 608 -29.37 -8.11 -2.33
C THR A 608 -29.26 -7.05 -1.24
N ASN A 609 -30.08 -7.19 -0.20
CA ASN A 609 -29.86 -6.54 1.09
C ASN A 609 -29.26 -7.57 2.07
N PRO A 610 -28.21 -7.24 2.84
CA PRO A 610 -27.44 -6.00 2.79
C PRO A 610 -26.68 -5.84 1.47
N LEU A 611 -26.37 -4.59 1.09
CA LEU A 611 -25.57 -4.29 -0.09
C LEU A 611 -24.17 -4.95 0.00
N PRO A 612 -23.60 -5.46 -1.11
CA PRO A 612 -22.21 -5.91 -1.12
C PRO A 612 -21.23 -4.80 -0.71
N ILE A 613 -20.08 -5.17 -0.12
CA ILE A 613 -19.06 -4.22 0.35
C ILE A 613 -18.56 -3.28 -0.76
N ARG A 614 -18.54 -3.76 -2.01
CA ARG A 614 -18.20 -2.95 -3.20
C ARG A 614 -19.18 -1.80 -3.42
N ASP A 615 -20.47 -2.04 -3.22
CA ASP A 615 -21.52 -1.03 -3.37
C ASP A 615 -21.57 -0.09 -2.15
N GLN A 616 -21.25 -0.59 -0.95
CA GLN A 616 -21.04 0.23 0.25
C GLN A 616 -19.84 1.20 0.07
N LEU A 617 -18.74 0.76 -0.53
CA LEU A 617 -17.56 1.60 -0.78
C LEU A 617 -17.81 2.65 -1.86
N GLN A 618 -18.64 2.34 -2.88
CA GLN A 618 -19.16 3.37 -3.80
C GLN A 618 -19.96 4.43 -3.03
N ALA A 619 -20.81 4.03 -2.09
CA ALA A 619 -21.61 4.98 -1.31
C ALA A 619 -20.75 5.86 -0.38
N VAL A 620 -19.63 5.36 0.16
CA VAL A 620 -18.61 6.18 0.85
C VAL A 620 -18.00 7.21 -0.11
N PHE A 621 -17.59 6.79 -1.31
CA PHE A 621 -17.03 7.71 -2.30
C PHE A 621 -18.03 8.82 -2.67
N GLU A 622 -19.28 8.44 -2.96
CA GLU A 622 -20.32 9.39 -3.35
C GLU A 622 -20.75 10.32 -2.20
N ARG A 623 -20.70 9.85 -0.94
CA ARG A 623 -20.87 10.69 0.26
C ARG A 623 -19.78 11.76 0.32
N ASP A 624 -18.51 11.35 0.21
CA ASP A 624 -17.36 12.24 0.38
C ASP A 624 -17.25 13.21 -0.81
N TRP A 625 -17.47 12.74 -2.04
CA TRP A 625 -17.45 13.50 -3.30
C TRP A 625 -18.52 14.60 -3.38
N ASN A 626 -19.73 14.33 -2.86
CA ASN A 626 -20.84 15.29 -2.85
C ASN A 626 -20.91 16.11 -1.54
N SER A 627 -19.95 15.94 -0.63
CA SER A 627 -19.87 16.71 0.61
C SER A 627 -19.42 18.17 0.36
N PRO A 628 -19.72 19.11 1.28
CA PRO A 628 -19.19 20.48 1.22
C PRO A 628 -17.67 20.55 1.42
N TYR A 629 -17.00 19.43 1.72
CA TYR A 629 -15.57 19.33 1.90
C TYR A 629 -14.81 19.05 0.60
N ALA A 630 -15.52 18.77 -0.50
CA ALA A 630 -14.94 18.35 -1.79
C ALA A 630 -15.17 19.40 -2.90
N SER A 631 -14.17 20.25 -3.13
CA SER A 631 -14.17 21.32 -4.15
C SER A 631 -13.59 20.83 -5.48
N ASN A 632 -13.97 21.41 -6.62
CA ASN A 632 -13.41 21.02 -7.91
C ASN A 632 -11.99 21.60 -8.08
N ILE A 633 -11.07 20.84 -8.69
CA ILE A 633 -9.68 21.30 -8.86
C ILE A 633 -9.57 22.64 -9.63
N SER A 634 -10.50 22.91 -10.55
CA SER A 634 -10.58 24.15 -11.30
C SER A 634 -10.75 25.39 -10.42
N GLU A 635 -11.58 25.29 -9.37
CA GLU A 635 -11.88 26.38 -8.42
C GLU A 635 -10.61 26.77 -7.65
N ILE A 636 -9.96 25.79 -7.04
CA ILE A 636 -8.72 25.96 -6.27
C ILE A 636 -7.55 26.36 -7.17
N SER A 637 -7.52 25.93 -8.44
CA SER A 637 -6.41 26.24 -9.33
C SER A 637 -6.26 27.74 -9.61
N ASN A 638 -7.33 28.54 -9.57
CA ASN A 638 -7.21 29.97 -9.88
C ASN A 638 -6.50 30.75 -8.75
N GLU A 639 -6.89 30.55 -7.48
CA GLU A 639 -6.18 31.15 -6.34
C GLU A 639 -4.75 30.59 -6.20
N TYR A 640 -4.58 29.28 -6.39
CA TYR A 640 -3.29 28.63 -6.21
C TYR A 640 -2.28 28.95 -7.33
N PHE A 641 -2.73 29.14 -8.58
CA PHE A 641 -1.84 29.55 -9.67
C PHE A 641 -1.42 31.03 -9.57
N LEU A 642 -2.24 31.90 -8.97
CA LEU A 642 -1.81 33.27 -8.66
C LEU A 642 -0.66 33.23 -7.62
N SER A 643 -0.79 32.44 -6.54
CA SER A 643 0.28 32.16 -5.56
C SER A 643 1.39 31.18 -6.03
N LEU A 644 1.58 31.10 -7.36
CA LEU A 644 2.68 30.43 -8.05
C LEU A 644 3.38 31.34 -9.08
N VAL A 645 2.85 32.54 -9.34
CA VAL A 645 3.44 33.55 -10.24
C VAL A 645 4.12 34.67 -9.44
N ASP A 646 3.66 34.90 -8.20
CA ASP A 646 4.39 35.58 -7.12
C ASP A 646 5.35 34.61 -6.37
#